data_AF-A0A2V7YYK1-F1
#
_entry.id   AF-A0A2V7YYK1-F1
#
_cell.length_a   1.000
_cell.length_b   1.000
_cell.length_c   1.000
_cell.angle_alpha   90.00
_cell.angle_beta   90.00
_cell.angle_gamma   90.00
#
_symmetry.space_group_name_H-M   'P 1'
#
loop_
_entity.id
_entity.type
_entity.pdbx_description
1 polymer ?
#
loop_
_entity_poly.entity_id
_entity_poly.type
_entity_poly.pdbx_seq_one_letter_code
_entity_poly.pdbx_strand_id
1 'polypeptide(L)'
;MTSKLISRLTRDHQKLAETYESEGNKRKAADAYAKAGDHQRAAALAAEAQDEPRLIRYSLLAFLGRLPPRADDLDARQAGDLLASSGHFGAALPLFELAGDYRRAASAALKLKDSGRAARFYEQGRMWTEAAAHYEQAGLFEDALRVLETEAKSLPRGRAGLSTRAQELSLKRAELLIQLGRSTAAVSLLQQLPPSIRRAELLERSGRNTEAIEAYLGAGESDRALNLARRSPDQTRRVAEIHLRSGRPAVAGQIFASLGLVREAAEAYEKAEDWWQAAYRWETVRETARAAEAYRRAGQLRDAARCFAAAGQPLQAAELYVLAKDFGAAAALQAEAGDLAAAIGLYIQANDPDKALATLRRIPTQEPGYLKGVLLAAPKLVALGRAEELLRLLSQAPAPGGRKPGETGSLLDRLYWEGRALEARDQAAPARERYEKILGITPSHRDVADRLGRLAPPATTAMALPSIGGLTIGQRLANRYEILGELGKGGMGKVYKAKDLDLGEMVAIKTLLTPAEGGTGADEERLLREVQICRRVSHPNVVRVFDLGRFDGGVFVTMELLEGQTLDNVISPFDTIPLSRVRFFISEIAAGLQEAHALGIVHRDLKPSNVMVAEKRLKILDFGIARMSGGFDSRLTRTGFAFGSPMFMSPEQLMGEELDGRSDLYSLGIVAYAMIAGREPFVDENPAVLALRHLQEEPPDVRQFRPGLPEPWVAFLARLLAKKLADRYASAREVLAALETLPVE
;
A
#
# COMPACT_ATOMS: atom_id res chain seq x y z
N MET A 1 77.19 17.79 -76.37
CA MET A 1 76.26 18.83 -75.86
C MET A 1 75.33 18.19 -74.85
N THR A 2 75.10 18.80 -73.69
CA THR A 2 74.21 18.22 -72.66
C THR A 2 72.77 18.16 -73.17
N SER A 3 72.01 17.12 -72.80
CA SER A 3 70.60 16.92 -73.19
C SER A 3 69.73 18.19 -72.99
N LYS A 4 70.02 18.97 -71.92
CA LYS A 4 69.38 20.26 -71.62
C LYS A 4 69.63 21.35 -72.67
N LEU A 5 70.85 21.42 -73.20
CA LEU A 5 71.24 22.45 -74.16
C LEU A 5 70.53 22.20 -75.49
N ILE A 6 70.46 20.94 -75.91
CA ILE A 6 69.74 20.50 -77.12
C ILE A 6 68.25 20.79 -76.98
N SER A 7 67.63 20.39 -75.87
CA SER A 7 66.18 20.58 -75.65
C SER A 7 65.76 22.06 -75.55
N ARG A 8 66.62 22.94 -75.00
CA ARG A 8 66.40 24.39 -75.01
C ARG A 8 66.51 25.00 -76.42
N LEU A 9 67.43 24.49 -77.24
CA LEU A 9 67.65 24.95 -78.62
C LEU A 9 66.55 24.44 -79.58
N THR A 10 65.99 23.25 -79.34
CA THR A 10 64.91 22.65 -80.15
C THR A 10 63.50 23.07 -79.73
N ARG A 11 63.35 23.90 -78.67
CA ARG A 11 62.06 24.22 -78.02
C ARG A 11 61.27 22.98 -77.58
N ASP A 12 61.95 21.86 -77.35
CA ASP A 12 61.35 20.64 -76.82
C ASP A 12 61.21 20.78 -75.30
N HIS A 13 60.20 21.54 -74.89
CA HIS A 13 59.93 21.88 -73.50
C HIS A 13 59.54 20.66 -72.66
N GLN A 14 58.96 19.62 -73.27
CA GLN A 14 58.61 18.37 -72.61
C GLN A 14 59.86 17.60 -72.15
N LYS A 15 60.79 17.35 -73.08
CA LYS A 15 62.05 16.65 -72.79
C LYS A 15 62.94 17.40 -71.80
N LEU A 16 62.89 18.73 -71.85
CA LEU A 16 63.55 19.59 -70.88
C LEU A 16 62.94 19.47 -69.49
N ALA A 17 61.62 19.34 -69.38
CA ALA A 17 60.90 19.19 -68.13
C ALA A 17 61.20 17.84 -67.45
N GLU A 18 61.15 16.74 -68.20
CA GLU A 18 61.52 15.39 -67.73
C GLU A 18 62.97 15.35 -67.21
N THR A 19 63.88 16.05 -67.90
CA THR A 19 65.28 16.16 -67.44
C THR A 19 65.37 16.89 -66.10
N TYR A 20 64.69 18.03 -65.92
CA TYR A 20 64.70 18.75 -64.64
C TYR A 20 64.04 17.96 -63.50
N GLU A 21 63.00 17.19 -63.83
CA GLU A 21 62.30 16.35 -62.87
C GLU A 21 63.17 15.18 -62.38
N SER A 22 63.87 14.49 -63.30
CA SER A 22 64.81 13.41 -62.97
C SER A 22 65.98 13.85 -62.08
N GLU A 23 66.34 15.14 -62.15
CA GLU A 23 67.36 15.76 -61.31
C GLU A 23 66.82 16.31 -59.98
N GLY A 24 65.52 16.15 -59.72
CA GLY A 24 64.84 16.63 -58.52
C GLY A 24 64.59 18.15 -58.49
N ASN A 25 64.82 18.88 -59.58
CA ASN A 25 64.58 20.33 -59.63
C ASN A 25 63.12 20.67 -59.97
N LYS A 26 62.24 20.45 -58.99
CA LYS A 26 60.78 20.55 -59.14
C LYS A 26 60.28 21.89 -59.67
N ARG A 27 60.88 23.03 -59.25
CA ARG A 27 60.48 24.37 -59.73
C ARG A 27 60.79 24.59 -61.21
N LYS A 28 62.00 24.20 -61.66
CA LYS A 28 62.39 24.33 -63.07
C LYS A 28 61.65 23.33 -63.96
N ALA A 29 61.35 22.14 -63.43
CA ALA A 29 60.50 21.17 -64.10
C ALA A 29 59.08 21.71 -64.29
N ALA A 30 58.47 22.29 -63.24
CA ALA A 30 57.14 22.90 -63.32
C ALA A 30 57.06 24.00 -64.39
N ASP A 31 58.02 24.93 -64.42
CA ASP A 31 58.07 26.00 -65.44
C ASP A 31 58.26 25.45 -66.86
N ALA A 32 58.96 24.33 -67.02
CA ALA A 32 59.17 23.67 -68.32
C ALA A 32 57.92 22.91 -68.79
N TYR A 33 57.25 22.16 -67.91
CA TYR A 33 55.96 21.52 -68.21
C TYR A 33 54.88 22.54 -68.56
N ALA A 34 54.82 23.66 -67.83
CA ALA A 34 53.88 24.74 -68.14
C ALA A 34 54.11 25.33 -69.54
N LYS A 35 55.37 25.44 -69.99
CA LYS A 35 55.72 25.88 -71.36
C LYS A 35 55.44 24.83 -72.43
N ALA A 36 55.45 23.55 -72.06
CA ALA A 36 55.04 22.45 -72.91
C ALA A 36 53.51 22.31 -73.04
N GLY A 37 52.74 23.10 -72.27
CA GLY A 37 51.27 23.04 -72.23
C GLY A 37 50.71 22.05 -71.20
N ASP A 38 51.56 21.31 -70.49
CA ASP A 38 51.15 20.40 -69.41
C ASP A 38 51.04 21.16 -68.09
N HIS A 39 49.99 21.97 -67.99
CA HIS A 39 49.70 22.76 -66.80
C HIS A 39 49.32 21.89 -65.58
N GLN A 40 48.81 20.67 -65.79
CA GLN A 40 48.47 19.75 -64.70
C GLN A 40 49.74 19.20 -64.03
N ARG A 41 50.72 18.71 -64.80
CA ARG A 41 52.00 18.26 -64.24
C ARG A 41 52.78 19.42 -63.63
N ALA A 42 52.72 20.60 -64.24
CA ALA A 42 53.31 21.82 -63.69
C ALA A 42 52.71 22.20 -62.33
N ALA A 43 51.39 22.14 -62.18
CA ALA A 43 50.70 22.39 -60.92
C ALA A 43 51.05 21.34 -59.85
N ALA A 44 51.10 20.05 -60.21
CA ALA A 44 51.50 18.99 -59.29
C ALA A 44 52.92 19.18 -58.74
N LEU A 45 53.89 19.49 -59.60
CA LEU A 45 55.27 19.77 -59.19
C LEU A 45 55.41 21.06 -58.37
N ALA A 46 54.59 22.07 -58.66
CA ALA A 46 54.53 23.29 -57.85
C ALA A 46 53.97 23.02 -56.44
N ALA A 47 52.94 22.18 -56.31
CA ALA A 47 52.42 21.74 -55.02
C ALA A 47 53.48 20.95 -54.23
N GLU A 48 54.17 20.00 -54.86
CA GLU A 48 55.24 19.24 -54.23
C GLU A 48 56.45 20.09 -53.80
N ALA A 49 56.66 21.24 -54.45
CA ALA A 49 57.71 22.19 -54.12
C ALA A 49 57.26 23.28 -53.12
N GLN A 50 55.99 23.22 -52.65
CA GLN A 50 55.36 24.24 -51.81
C GLN A 50 55.52 25.67 -52.40
N ASP A 51 55.43 25.80 -53.72
CA ASP A 51 55.60 27.07 -54.44
C ASP A 51 54.23 27.68 -54.76
N GLU A 52 53.71 28.48 -53.82
CA GLU A 52 52.35 29.03 -53.86
C GLU A 52 52.03 29.81 -55.15
N PRO A 53 52.86 30.78 -55.61
CA PRO A 53 52.55 31.54 -56.82
C PRO A 53 52.45 30.66 -58.07
N ARG A 54 53.34 29.67 -58.20
CA ARG A 54 53.32 28.72 -59.33
C ARG A 54 52.13 27.79 -59.25
N LEU A 55 51.79 27.30 -58.05
CA LEU A 55 50.66 26.41 -57.85
C LEU A 55 49.34 27.08 -58.25
N ILE A 56 49.10 28.31 -57.78
CA ILE A 56 47.90 29.09 -58.11
C ILE A 56 47.80 29.27 -59.63
N ARG A 57 48.87 29.80 -60.24
CA ARG A 57 48.90 30.10 -61.67
C ARG A 57 48.67 28.86 -62.54
N TYR A 58 49.39 27.77 -62.26
CA TYR A 58 49.29 26.56 -63.07
C TYR A 58 47.98 25.80 -62.82
N SER A 59 47.42 25.83 -61.61
CA SER A 59 46.11 25.22 -61.33
C SER A 59 44.97 25.96 -62.02
N LEU A 60 44.98 27.30 -62.03
CA LEU A 60 43.97 28.09 -62.74
C LEU A 60 44.05 27.88 -64.25
N LEU A 61 45.27 27.87 -64.83
CA LEU A 61 45.47 27.59 -66.26
C LEU A 61 45.03 26.17 -66.64
N ALA A 62 45.37 25.16 -65.83
CA ALA A 62 45.06 23.77 -66.11
C ALA A 62 43.55 23.47 -66.16
N PHE A 63 42.75 24.12 -65.31
CA PHE A 63 41.34 23.77 -65.13
C PHE A 63 40.36 24.82 -65.65
N LEU A 64 40.73 26.11 -65.66
CA LEU A 64 39.88 27.18 -66.22
C LEU A 64 40.29 27.57 -67.66
N GLY A 65 41.42 27.06 -68.16
CA GLY A 65 41.95 27.34 -69.50
C GLY A 65 42.49 28.76 -69.70
N ARG A 66 42.31 29.66 -68.72
CA ARG A 66 42.80 31.04 -68.72
C ARG A 66 42.98 31.56 -67.30
N LEU A 67 43.82 32.57 -67.14
CA LEU A 67 43.96 33.29 -65.87
C LEU A 67 42.82 34.33 -65.73
N PRO A 68 42.11 34.37 -64.59
CA PRO A 68 41.14 35.42 -64.31
C PRO A 68 41.81 36.80 -64.15
N PRO A 69 41.07 37.91 -64.27
CA PRO A 69 41.61 39.24 -63.99
C PRO A 69 42.17 39.31 -62.57
N ARG A 70 43.36 39.89 -62.39
CA ARG A 70 44.10 39.93 -61.10
C ARG A 70 44.45 38.56 -60.52
N ALA A 71 44.67 37.54 -61.37
CA ALA A 71 45.11 36.22 -60.91
C ALA A 71 46.42 36.25 -60.09
N ASP A 72 47.31 37.20 -60.36
CA ASP A 72 48.57 37.37 -59.62
C ASP A 72 48.36 37.93 -58.19
N ASP A 73 47.17 38.49 -57.89
CA ASP A 73 46.80 39.02 -56.57
C ASP A 73 46.04 37.99 -55.71
N LEU A 74 45.70 36.82 -56.27
CA LEU A 74 44.95 35.79 -55.56
C LEU A 74 45.86 35.04 -54.59
N ASP A 75 45.38 34.82 -53.36
CA ASP A 75 45.99 33.86 -52.44
C ASP A 75 45.52 32.42 -52.75
N ALA A 76 46.19 31.42 -52.15
CA ALA A 76 45.84 30.02 -52.38
C ALA A 76 44.39 29.70 -51.99
N ARG A 77 43.83 30.35 -50.97
CA ARG A 77 42.44 30.12 -50.53
C ARG A 77 41.44 30.64 -51.57
N GLN A 78 41.63 31.86 -52.08
CA GLN A 78 40.78 32.48 -53.10
C GLN A 78 40.85 31.73 -54.43
N ALA A 79 42.05 31.31 -54.84
CA ALA A 79 42.23 30.46 -56.01
C ALA A 79 41.53 29.10 -55.86
N GLY A 80 41.59 28.50 -54.66
CA GLY A 80 40.86 27.28 -54.33
C GLY A 80 39.35 27.46 -54.42
N ASP A 81 38.78 28.55 -53.91
CA ASP A 81 37.35 28.85 -53.98
C ASP A 81 36.86 28.99 -55.44
N LEU A 82 37.65 29.62 -56.31
CA LEU A 82 37.34 29.75 -57.74
C LEU A 82 37.28 28.39 -58.44
N LEU A 83 38.24 27.50 -58.15
CA LEU A 83 38.24 26.15 -58.71
C LEU A 83 37.10 25.29 -58.15
N ALA A 84 36.82 25.38 -56.84
CA ALA A 84 35.74 24.65 -56.19
C ALA A 84 34.36 25.09 -56.70
N SER A 85 34.12 26.40 -56.86
CA SER A 85 32.87 26.93 -57.42
C SER A 85 32.65 26.53 -58.89
N SER A 86 33.74 26.26 -59.62
CA SER A 86 33.70 25.73 -60.99
C SER A 86 33.59 24.20 -61.04
N GLY A 87 33.47 23.51 -59.90
CA GLY A 87 33.33 22.06 -59.81
C GLY A 87 34.65 21.27 -59.83
N HIS A 88 35.80 21.94 -59.88
CA HIS A 88 37.13 21.33 -59.92
C HIS A 88 37.71 21.08 -58.52
N PHE A 89 36.99 20.32 -57.70
CA PHE A 89 37.37 20.08 -56.29
C PHE A 89 38.75 19.41 -56.11
N GLY A 90 39.16 18.54 -57.04
CA GLY A 90 40.48 17.89 -56.99
C GLY A 90 41.64 18.86 -57.16
N ALA A 91 41.46 19.92 -57.95
CA ALA A 91 42.44 20.97 -58.17
C ALA A 91 42.45 22.01 -57.04
N ALA A 92 41.30 22.21 -56.38
CA ALA A 92 41.18 23.09 -55.22
C ALA A 92 41.86 22.54 -53.96
N LEU A 93 42.01 21.20 -53.86
CA LEU A 93 42.56 20.53 -52.68
C LEU A 93 43.98 20.97 -52.29
N PRO A 94 45.01 20.90 -53.18
CA PRO A 94 46.36 21.33 -52.84
C PRO A 94 46.45 22.81 -52.47
N LEU A 95 45.56 23.64 -53.01
CA LEU A 95 45.49 25.07 -52.72
C LEU A 95 44.93 25.33 -51.32
N PHE A 96 43.85 24.65 -50.92
CA PHE A 96 43.34 24.75 -49.55
C PHE A 96 44.32 24.19 -48.51
N GLU A 97 45.02 23.11 -48.83
CA GLU A 97 46.07 22.53 -47.97
C GLU A 97 47.23 23.51 -47.77
N LEU A 98 47.71 24.13 -48.85
CA LEU A 98 48.78 25.13 -48.80
C LEU A 98 48.37 26.38 -47.99
N ALA A 99 47.10 26.79 -48.10
CA ALA A 99 46.54 27.88 -47.30
C ALA A 99 46.32 27.53 -45.81
N GLY A 100 46.53 26.27 -45.41
CA GLY A 100 46.21 25.76 -44.07
C GLY A 100 44.70 25.76 -43.77
N ASP A 101 43.83 25.88 -44.78
CA ASP A 101 42.37 25.89 -44.63
C ASP A 101 41.81 24.47 -44.75
N TYR A 102 42.10 23.68 -43.72
CA TYR A 102 41.75 22.26 -43.71
C TYR A 102 40.25 21.98 -43.72
N ARG A 103 39.40 22.93 -43.28
CA ARG A 103 37.94 22.76 -43.34
C ARG A 103 37.44 22.78 -44.78
N ARG A 104 37.98 23.69 -45.60
CA ARG A 104 37.64 23.77 -47.03
C ARG A 104 38.25 22.61 -47.81
N ALA A 105 39.49 22.23 -47.50
CA ALA A 105 40.12 21.03 -48.05
C ALA A 105 39.27 19.78 -47.79
N ALA A 106 38.80 19.59 -46.56
CA ALA A 106 37.93 18.48 -46.21
C ALA A 106 36.58 18.52 -46.97
N SER A 107 35.94 19.69 -47.06
CA SER A 107 34.70 19.87 -47.83
C SER A 107 34.88 19.50 -49.32
N ALA A 108 36.00 19.92 -49.94
CA ALA A 108 36.32 19.56 -51.31
C ALA A 108 36.56 18.04 -51.47
N ALA A 109 37.26 17.40 -50.53
CA ALA A 109 37.44 15.93 -50.52
C ALA A 109 36.09 15.18 -50.40
N LEU A 110 35.16 15.66 -49.58
CA LEU A 110 33.81 15.08 -49.47
C LEU A 110 33.00 15.20 -50.76
N LYS A 111 33.16 16.31 -51.50
CA LYS A 111 32.54 16.46 -52.84
C LYS A 111 33.08 15.46 -53.85
N LEU A 112 34.32 15.00 -53.67
CA LEU A 112 34.94 13.91 -54.43
C LEU A 112 34.59 12.52 -53.88
N LYS A 113 33.76 12.42 -52.84
CA LYS A 113 33.39 11.18 -52.14
C LYS A 113 34.58 10.45 -51.52
N ASP A 114 35.65 11.17 -51.15
CA ASP A 114 36.83 10.63 -50.49
C ASP A 114 36.82 10.97 -48.99
N SER A 115 36.06 10.18 -48.22
CA SER A 115 35.92 10.38 -46.77
C SER A 115 37.24 10.21 -46.01
N GLY A 116 38.13 9.31 -46.49
CA GLY A 116 39.43 9.08 -45.84
C GLY A 116 40.35 10.28 -45.96
N ARG A 117 40.38 10.93 -47.13
CA ARG A 117 41.15 12.16 -47.34
C ARG A 117 40.54 13.36 -46.61
N ALA A 118 39.21 13.47 -46.56
CA ALA A 118 38.53 14.47 -45.76
C ALA A 118 38.88 14.34 -44.26
N ALA A 119 38.90 13.11 -43.73
CA ALA A 119 39.25 12.84 -42.34
C ALA A 119 40.69 13.29 -41.99
N ARG A 120 41.66 13.05 -42.88
CA ARG A 120 43.05 13.52 -42.70
C ARG A 120 43.15 15.04 -42.63
N PHE A 121 42.40 15.76 -43.47
CA PHE A 121 42.37 17.22 -43.39
C PHE A 121 41.75 17.71 -42.08
N TYR A 122 40.62 17.13 -41.66
CA TYR A 122 40.05 17.45 -40.35
C TYR A 122 41.04 17.17 -39.20
N GLU A 123 41.80 16.08 -39.27
CA GLU A 123 42.84 15.75 -38.30
C GLU A 123 43.97 16.79 -38.27
N GLN A 124 44.50 17.18 -39.43
CA GLN A 124 45.51 18.24 -39.55
C GLN A 124 45.00 19.58 -38.98
N GLY A 125 43.71 19.88 -39.20
CA GLY A 125 43.03 21.03 -38.64
C GLY A 125 42.64 20.91 -37.15
N ARG A 126 42.99 19.80 -36.48
CA ARG A 126 42.63 19.50 -35.08
C ARG A 126 41.11 19.47 -34.83
N MET A 127 40.32 19.17 -35.86
CA MET A 127 38.87 18.97 -35.81
C MET A 127 38.58 17.49 -35.56
N TRP A 128 38.90 17.04 -34.35
CA TRP A 128 39.01 15.62 -34.01
C TRP A 128 37.70 14.82 -34.18
N THR A 129 36.56 15.44 -33.88
CA THR A 129 35.24 14.78 -33.98
C THR A 129 34.84 14.56 -35.43
N GLU A 130 35.02 15.57 -36.27
CA GLU A 130 34.81 15.49 -37.71
C GLU A 130 35.77 14.48 -38.34
N ALA A 131 37.05 14.50 -37.93
CA ALA A 131 38.03 13.52 -38.36
C ALA A 131 37.59 12.09 -38.03
N ALA A 132 37.18 11.83 -36.78
CA ALA A 132 36.73 10.51 -36.35
C ALA A 132 35.51 10.03 -37.14
N ALA A 133 34.50 10.88 -37.34
CA ALA A 133 33.29 10.54 -38.07
C ALA A 133 33.58 10.16 -39.53
N HIS A 134 34.49 10.88 -40.18
CA HIS A 134 34.85 10.59 -41.58
C HIS A 134 35.82 9.42 -41.72
N TYR A 135 36.71 9.17 -40.74
CA TYR A 135 37.48 7.93 -40.68
C TYR A 135 36.55 6.71 -40.52
N GLU A 136 35.52 6.81 -39.69
CA GLU A 136 34.49 5.75 -39.53
C GLU A 136 33.73 5.51 -40.85
N GLN A 137 33.30 6.57 -41.55
CA GLN A 137 32.66 6.46 -42.87
C GLN A 137 33.56 5.81 -43.92
N ALA A 138 34.89 5.99 -43.80
CA ALA A 138 35.87 5.37 -44.67
C ALA A 138 36.23 3.92 -44.26
N GLY A 139 35.67 3.39 -43.17
CA GLY A 139 36.02 2.08 -42.61
C GLY A 139 37.38 2.03 -41.88
N LEU A 140 37.98 3.20 -41.61
CA LEU A 140 39.28 3.35 -40.94
C LEU A 140 39.10 3.49 -39.42
N PHE A 141 38.57 2.45 -38.78
CA PHE A 141 38.17 2.51 -37.36
C PHE A 141 39.33 2.71 -36.38
N GLU A 142 40.53 2.20 -36.68
CA GLU A 142 41.73 2.44 -35.84
C GLU A 142 42.15 3.91 -35.86
N ASP A 143 42.09 4.56 -37.02
CA ASP A 143 42.37 5.99 -37.15
C ASP A 143 41.34 6.83 -36.41
N ALA A 144 40.05 6.48 -36.55
CA ALA A 144 38.96 7.12 -35.81
C ALA A 144 39.18 7.00 -34.28
N LEU A 145 39.58 5.82 -33.79
CA LEU A 145 39.85 5.62 -32.37
C LEU A 145 41.04 6.45 -31.90
N ARG A 146 42.14 6.47 -32.67
CA ARG A 146 43.36 7.22 -32.37
C ARG A 146 43.13 8.73 -32.25
N VAL A 147 42.35 9.32 -33.15
CA VAL A 147 42.06 10.76 -33.08
C VAL A 147 41.18 11.11 -31.88
N LEU A 148 40.21 10.27 -31.53
CA LEU A 148 39.39 10.46 -30.33
C LEU A 148 40.20 10.29 -29.03
N GLU A 149 41.20 9.41 -29.03
CA GLU A 149 42.15 9.29 -27.91
C GLU A 149 43.00 10.54 -27.73
N THR A 150 43.39 11.15 -28.83
CA THR A 150 44.13 12.41 -28.83
C THR A 150 43.28 13.53 -28.27
N GLU A 151 42.02 13.65 -28.71
CA GLU A 151 41.06 14.63 -28.18
C GLU A 151 40.84 14.41 -26.67
N ALA A 152 40.60 13.16 -26.25
CA ALA A 152 40.35 12.84 -24.85
C ALA A 152 41.53 13.19 -23.93
N LYS A 153 42.79 13.02 -24.39
CA LYS A 153 43.99 13.41 -23.64
C LYS A 153 44.15 14.93 -23.51
N SER A 154 43.60 15.69 -24.45
CA SER A 154 43.69 17.16 -24.46
C SER A 154 42.66 17.85 -23.55
N LEU A 155 41.65 17.12 -23.08
CA LEU A 155 40.59 17.68 -22.22
C LEU A 155 41.07 17.86 -20.77
N PRO A 156 40.74 19.01 -20.12
CA PRO A 156 41.08 19.24 -18.73
C PRO A 156 40.34 18.28 -17.80
N ARG A 157 41.05 17.64 -16.87
CA ARG A 157 40.45 16.82 -15.81
C ARG A 157 39.90 17.74 -14.71
N GLY A 158 38.57 17.88 -14.65
CA GLY A 158 37.89 18.68 -13.63
C GLY A 158 37.95 18.04 -12.24
N ARG A 159 37.74 18.85 -11.19
CA ARG A 159 37.69 18.40 -9.77
C ARG A 159 36.45 17.55 -9.42
N ALA A 160 35.42 17.51 -10.29
CA ALA A 160 34.11 16.92 -10.03
C ALA A 160 33.76 15.72 -10.94
N GLY A 161 34.77 15.04 -11.51
CA GLY A 161 34.58 13.90 -12.42
C GLY A 161 34.73 14.26 -13.91
N LEU A 162 34.38 13.31 -14.79
CA LEU A 162 34.44 13.47 -16.25
C LEU A 162 33.42 14.52 -16.71
N SER A 163 33.86 15.51 -17.50
CA SER A 163 32.95 16.46 -18.17
C SER A 163 32.00 15.71 -19.12
N THR A 164 30.82 16.28 -19.42
CA THR A 164 29.85 15.70 -20.37
C THR A 164 30.52 15.32 -21.68
N ARG A 165 31.40 16.19 -22.17
CA ARG A 165 32.19 15.96 -23.39
C ARG A 165 33.13 14.77 -23.27
N ALA A 166 33.82 14.61 -22.15
CA ALA A 166 34.69 13.47 -21.92
C ALA A 166 33.89 12.15 -21.83
N GLN A 167 32.67 12.20 -21.30
CA GLN A 167 31.77 11.03 -21.27
C GLN A 167 31.29 10.64 -22.67
N GLU A 168 30.88 11.60 -23.50
CA GLU A 168 30.50 11.36 -24.90
C GLU A 168 31.65 10.74 -25.72
N LEU A 169 32.86 11.30 -25.59
CA LEU A 169 34.04 10.74 -26.25
C LEU A 169 34.32 9.31 -25.78
N SER A 170 34.12 9.04 -24.49
CA SER A 170 34.30 7.71 -23.94
C SER A 170 33.29 6.73 -24.54
N LEU A 171 32.00 7.09 -24.61
CA LEU A 171 30.97 6.27 -25.26
C LEU A 171 31.32 5.98 -26.73
N LYS A 172 31.77 6.98 -27.48
CA LYS A 172 32.12 6.81 -28.89
C LYS A 172 33.36 5.92 -29.08
N ARG A 173 34.37 6.07 -28.21
CA ARG A 173 35.56 5.19 -28.20
C ARG A 173 35.19 3.74 -27.86
N ALA A 174 34.31 3.53 -26.89
CA ALA A 174 33.81 2.20 -26.56
C ALA A 174 33.08 1.56 -27.75
N GLU A 175 32.26 2.33 -28.48
CA GLU A 175 31.59 1.85 -29.69
C GLU A 175 32.57 1.40 -30.78
N LEU A 176 33.61 2.19 -31.06
CA LEU A 176 34.67 1.82 -32.02
C LEU A 176 35.44 0.57 -31.56
N LEU A 177 35.77 0.48 -30.26
CA LEU A 177 36.43 -0.69 -29.69
C LEU A 177 35.59 -1.96 -29.87
N ILE A 178 34.26 -1.88 -29.72
CA ILE A 178 33.34 -3.00 -29.98
C ILE A 178 33.36 -3.38 -31.47
N GLN A 179 33.31 -2.42 -32.39
CA GLN A 179 33.40 -2.68 -33.83
C GLN A 179 34.72 -3.35 -34.22
N LEU A 180 35.82 -3.01 -33.54
CA LEU A 180 37.14 -3.63 -33.71
C LEU A 180 37.29 -4.98 -33.00
N GLY A 181 36.25 -5.51 -32.35
CA GLY A 181 36.29 -6.77 -31.60
C GLY A 181 37.05 -6.69 -30.26
N ARG A 182 37.40 -5.49 -29.79
CA ARG A 182 38.13 -5.21 -28.54
C ARG A 182 37.18 -4.99 -27.36
N SER A 183 36.25 -5.92 -27.15
CA SER A 183 35.14 -5.77 -26.17
C SER A 183 35.62 -5.59 -24.73
N THR A 184 36.74 -6.19 -24.32
CA THR A 184 37.29 -6.04 -22.96
C THR A 184 37.71 -4.60 -22.68
N ALA A 185 38.41 -3.97 -23.61
CA ALA A 185 38.81 -2.56 -23.50
C ALA A 185 37.59 -1.63 -23.51
N ALA A 186 36.58 -1.94 -24.32
CA ALA A 186 35.32 -1.18 -24.35
C ALA A 186 34.62 -1.23 -22.97
N VAL A 187 34.51 -2.41 -22.38
CA VAL A 187 33.86 -2.60 -21.06
C VAL A 187 34.59 -1.85 -19.95
N SER A 188 35.92 -1.93 -19.89
CA SER A 188 36.71 -1.18 -18.90
C SER A 188 36.47 0.32 -18.97
N LEU A 189 36.23 0.84 -20.17
CA LEU A 189 35.96 2.24 -20.39
C LEU A 189 34.50 2.61 -20.04
N LEU A 190 33.55 1.74 -20.35
CA LEU A 190 32.13 1.90 -19.99
C LEU A 190 31.89 1.86 -18.48
N GLN A 191 32.67 1.09 -17.72
CA GLN A 191 32.55 1.00 -16.26
C GLN A 191 32.88 2.30 -15.52
N GLN A 192 33.65 3.20 -16.14
CA GLN A 192 34.02 4.50 -15.56
C GLN A 192 32.95 5.57 -15.75
N LEU A 193 31.90 5.28 -16.54
CA LEU A 193 30.86 6.23 -16.89
C LEU A 193 29.63 6.09 -16.00
N PRO A 194 28.90 7.18 -15.72
CA PRO A 194 27.62 7.09 -15.03
C PRO A 194 26.61 6.23 -15.84
N PRO A 195 25.59 5.67 -15.18
CA PRO A 195 24.52 4.96 -15.86
C PRO A 195 23.86 5.83 -16.94
N SER A 196 23.71 5.28 -18.13
CA SER A 196 23.01 5.91 -19.25
C SER A 196 22.53 4.84 -20.23
N ILE A 197 21.50 5.16 -21.01
CA ILE A 197 20.94 4.24 -22.02
C ILE A 197 22.03 3.79 -23.01
N ARG A 198 22.84 4.75 -23.49
CA ARG A 198 23.91 4.46 -24.45
C ARG A 198 24.99 3.55 -23.87
N ARG A 199 25.35 3.73 -22.59
CA ARG A 199 26.28 2.82 -21.89
C ARG A 199 25.71 1.41 -21.83
N ALA A 200 24.43 1.27 -21.49
CA ALA A 200 23.75 -0.02 -21.39
C ALA A 200 23.71 -0.76 -22.74
N GLU A 201 23.34 -0.08 -23.82
CA GLU A 201 23.32 -0.65 -25.19
C GLU A 201 24.69 -1.17 -25.62
N LEU A 202 25.77 -0.43 -25.31
CA LEU A 202 27.14 -0.86 -25.64
C LEU A 202 27.60 -2.05 -24.80
N LEU A 203 27.21 -2.12 -23.52
CA LEU A 203 27.47 -3.29 -22.67
C LEU A 203 26.71 -4.53 -23.17
N GLU A 204 25.46 -4.37 -23.61
CA GLU A 204 24.64 -5.42 -24.21
C GLU A 204 25.28 -5.95 -25.51
N ARG A 205 25.70 -5.06 -26.42
CA ARG A 205 26.44 -5.43 -27.64
C ARG A 205 27.76 -6.15 -27.36
N SER A 206 28.36 -5.88 -26.20
CA SER A 206 29.61 -6.53 -25.74
C SER A 206 29.36 -7.88 -25.05
N GLY A 207 28.11 -8.34 -24.94
CA GLY A 207 27.74 -9.58 -24.25
C GLY A 207 27.73 -9.48 -22.73
N ARG A 208 27.86 -8.28 -22.15
CA ARG A 208 27.89 -8.05 -20.70
C ARG A 208 26.50 -7.77 -20.13
N ASN A 209 25.60 -8.73 -20.30
CA ASN A 209 24.17 -8.57 -20.00
C ASN A 209 23.88 -8.14 -18.55
N THR A 210 24.64 -8.65 -17.56
CA THR A 210 24.47 -8.24 -16.16
C THR A 210 24.77 -6.76 -15.95
N GLU A 211 25.88 -6.26 -16.48
CA GLU A 211 26.24 -4.84 -16.36
C GLU A 211 25.32 -3.94 -17.19
N ALA A 212 24.82 -4.45 -18.33
CA ALA A 212 23.84 -3.75 -19.13
C ALA A 212 22.51 -3.57 -18.38
N ILE A 213 22.02 -4.62 -17.69
CA ILE A 213 20.84 -4.54 -16.81
C ILE A 213 21.03 -3.46 -15.74
N GLU A 214 22.18 -3.46 -15.05
CA GLU A 214 22.50 -2.45 -14.03
C GLU A 214 22.51 -1.03 -14.61
N ALA A 215 23.10 -0.85 -15.80
CA ALA A 215 23.15 0.43 -16.47
C ALA A 215 21.75 0.91 -16.94
N TYR A 216 20.88 0.00 -17.43
CA TYR A 216 19.49 0.33 -17.76
C TYR A 216 18.70 0.75 -16.52
N LEU A 217 18.81 0.01 -15.41
CA LEU A 217 18.14 0.37 -14.15
C LEU A 217 18.61 1.71 -13.60
N GLY A 218 19.92 1.97 -13.61
CA GLY A 218 20.48 3.25 -13.19
C GLY A 218 20.07 4.43 -14.10
N ALA A 219 19.70 4.15 -15.35
CA ALA A 219 19.15 5.12 -16.29
C ALA A 219 17.61 5.25 -16.23
N GLY A 220 16.93 4.48 -15.37
CA GLY A 220 15.46 4.47 -15.25
C GLY A 220 14.73 3.56 -16.25
N GLU A 221 15.44 2.85 -17.12
CA GLU A 221 14.90 2.00 -18.19
C GLU A 221 14.56 0.58 -17.69
N SER A 222 13.54 0.48 -16.83
CA SER A 222 13.17 -0.80 -16.20
C SER A 222 12.66 -1.85 -17.20
N ASP A 223 11.95 -1.44 -18.25
CA ASP A 223 11.39 -2.38 -19.25
C ASP A 223 12.48 -2.99 -20.14
N ARG A 224 13.51 -2.22 -20.50
CA ARG A 224 14.68 -2.74 -21.23
C ARG A 224 15.48 -3.71 -20.37
N ALA A 225 15.68 -3.38 -19.09
CA ALA A 225 16.30 -4.28 -18.12
C ALA A 225 15.53 -5.61 -17.98
N LEU A 226 14.20 -5.57 -17.89
CA LEU A 226 13.34 -6.75 -17.83
C LEU A 226 13.45 -7.62 -19.08
N ASN A 227 13.39 -7.00 -20.26
CA ASN A 227 13.51 -7.73 -21.53
C ASN A 227 14.86 -8.44 -21.66
N LEU A 228 15.95 -7.81 -21.19
CA LEU A 228 17.26 -8.42 -21.20
C LEU A 228 17.40 -9.52 -20.14
N ALA A 229 16.81 -9.34 -18.95
CA ALA A 229 16.80 -10.36 -17.89
C ALA A 229 16.05 -11.63 -18.31
N ARG A 230 14.95 -11.51 -19.05
CA ARG A 230 14.19 -12.65 -19.62
C ARG A 230 15.00 -13.51 -20.59
N ARG A 231 16.14 -13.03 -21.08
CA ARG A 231 17.05 -13.79 -21.96
C ARG A 231 18.23 -14.42 -21.21
N SER A 232 18.29 -14.26 -19.88
CA SER A 232 19.37 -14.76 -19.04
C SER A 232 19.06 -16.16 -18.48
N PRO A 233 20.06 -16.99 -18.18
CA PRO A 233 19.85 -18.32 -17.57
C PRO A 233 19.01 -18.29 -16.28
N ASP A 234 19.23 -17.28 -15.42
CA ASP A 234 18.47 -17.06 -14.19
C ASP A 234 17.31 -16.04 -14.38
N GLN A 235 16.60 -16.15 -15.50
CA GLN A 235 15.59 -15.14 -15.91
C GLN A 235 14.60 -14.79 -14.80
N THR A 236 14.03 -15.79 -14.13
CA THR A 236 12.93 -15.59 -13.17
C THR A 236 13.40 -14.86 -11.92
N ARG A 237 14.58 -15.22 -11.39
CA ARG A 237 15.18 -14.55 -10.21
C ARG A 237 15.55 -13.11 -10.54
N ARG A 238 16.21 -12.89 -11.68
CA ARG A 238 16.62 -11.54 -12.12
C ARG A 238 15.42 -10.62 -12.38
N VAL A 239 14.35 -11.16 -12.96
CA VAL A 239 13.10 -10.42 -13.14
C VAL A 239 12.52 -9.97 -11.78
N ALA A 240 12.55 -10.83 -10.77
CA ALA A 240 12.11 -10.46 -9.41
C ALA A 240 12.99 -9.35 -8.80
N GLU A 241 14.31 -9.46 -8.91
CA GLU A 241 15.27 -8.44 -8.43
C GLU A 241 15.05 -7.09 -9.11
N ILE A 242 14.76 -7.09 -10.41
CA ILE A 242 14.42 -5.88 -11.16
C ILE A 242 13.10 -5.27 -10.67
N HIS A 243 12.05 -6.07 -10.46
CA HIS A 243 10.79 -5.60 -9.89
C HIS A 243 10.99 -4.96 -8.50
N LEU A 244 11.83 -5.56 -7.66
CA LEU A 244 12.12 -5.03 -6.32
C LEU A 244 12.82 -3.66 -6.36
N ARG A 245 13.69 -3.44 -7.36
CA ARG A 245 14.42 -2.18 -7.56
C ARG A 245 13.61 -1.11 -8.28
N SER A 246 12.71 -1.51 -9.16
CA SER A 246 11.80 -0.62 -9.90
C SER A 246 10.56 -0.21 -9.11
N GLY A 247 10.54 -0.45 -7.79
CA GLY A 247 9.45 -0.02 -6.92
C GLY A 247 8.19 -0.89 -6.99
N ARG A 248 8.31 -2.15 -7.45
CA ARG A 248 7.22 -3.14 -7.48
C ARG A 248 7.51 -4.33 -6.55
N PRO A 249 7.66 -4.11 -5.23
CA PRO A 249 8.07 -5.14 -4.28
C PRO A 249 7.08 -6.31 -4.16
N ALA A 250 5.76 -6.08 -4.29
CA ALA A 250 4.77 -7.16 -4.24
C ALA A 250 4.93 -8.17 -5.39
N VAL A 251 5.16 -7.69 -6.61
CA VAL A 251 5.41 -8.54 -7.80
C VAL A 251 6.70 -9.33 -7.62
N ALA A 252 7.75 -8.69 -7.09
CA ALA A 252 9.00 -9.38 -6.76
C ALA A 252 8.77 -10.49 -5.73
N GLY A 253 8.00 -10.22 -4.67
CA GLY A 253 7.64 -11.18 -3.64
C GLY A 253 6.90 -12.40 -4.18
N GLN A 254 5.97 -12.21 -5.11
CA GLN A 254 5.26 -13.31 -5.78
C GLN A 254 6.22 -14.20 -6.57
N ILE A 255 7.13 -13.59 -7.33
CA ILE A 255 8.09 -14.33 -8.16
C ILE A 255 9.09 -15.07 -7.27
N PHE A 256 9.66 -14.43 -6.24
CA PHE A 256 10.54 -15.10 -5.28
C PHE A 256 9.83 -16.27 -4.58
N ALA A 257 8.56 -16.12 -4.21
CA ALA A 257 7.77 -17.19 -3.62
C ALA A 257 7.60 -18.37 -4.60
N SER A 258 7.33 -18.11 -5.89
CA SER A 258 7.21 -19.15 -6.91
C SER A 258 8.51 -19.93 -7.14
N LEU A 259 9.66 -19.31 -6.84
CA LEU A 259 10.98 -19.93 -6.91
C LEU A 259 11.35 -20.69 -5.61
N GLY A 260 10.50 -20.68 -4.58
CA GLY A 260 10.83 -21.23 -3.27
C GLY A 260 11.87 -20.42 -2.49
N LEU A 261 12.17 -19.18 -2.92
CA LEU A 261 13.09 -18.27 -2.25
C LEU A 261 12.34 -17.54 -1.12
N VAL A 262 12.06 -18.28 -0.05
CA VAL A 262 11.13 -17.87 1.01
C VAL A 262 11.60 -16.60 1.73
N ARG A 263 12.91 -16.46 1.99
CA ARG A 263 13.48 -15.30 2.68
C ARG A 263 13.40 -14.05 1.82
N GLU A 264 13.85 -14.12 0.56
CA GLU A 264 13.77 -13.00 -0.38
C GLU A 264 12.32 -12.58 -0.66
N ALA A 265 11.40 -13.55 -0.72
CA ALA A 265 9.97 -13.26 -0.84
C ALA A 265 9.45 -12.51 0.39
N ALA A 266 9.81 -12.93 1.60
CA ALA A 266 9.39 -12.27 2.83
C ALA A 266 9.89 -10.81 2.90
N GLU A 267 11.15 -10.57 2.56
CA GLU A 267 11.73 -9.21 2.51
C GLU A 267 11.04 -8.33 1.46
N ALA A 268 10.71 -8.91 0.30
CA ALA A 268 9.97 -8.19 -0.73
C ALA A 268 8.55 -7.84 -0.28
N TYR A 269 7.84 -8.73 0.43
CA TYR A 269 6.52 -8.43 0.99
C TYR A 269 6.56 -7.41 2.12
N GLU A 270 7.58 -7.43 3.00
CA GLU A 270 7.76 -6.37 4.00
C GLU A 270 7.95 -5.00 3.34
N LYS A 271 8.77 -4.93 2.29
CA LYS A 271 8.98 -3.68 1.52
C LYS A 271 7.72 -3.23 0.79
N ALA A 272 6.82 -4.17 0.48
CA ALA A 272 5.50 -3.88 -0.08
C ALA A 272 4.45 -3.50 0.97
N GLU A 273 4.81 -3.53 2.27
CA GLU A 273 3.89 -3.40 3.40
C GLU A 273 2.77 -4.47 3.40
N ASP A 274 2.98 -5.59 2.69
CA ASP A 274 2.14 -6.77 2.75
C ASP A 274 2.58 -7.63 3.95
N TRP A 275 2.24 -7.12 5.13
CA TRP A 275 2.70 -7.68 6.41
C TRP A 275 2.22 -9.11 6.64
N TRP A 276 1.08 -9.52 6.08
CA TRP A 276 0.58 -10.88 6.23
C TRP A 276 1.41 -11.89 5.43
N GLN A 277 1.66 -11.63 4.14
CA GLN A 277 2.49 -12.50 3.30
C GLN A 277 3.94 -12.55 3.82
N ALA A 278 4.45 -11.44 4.35
CA ALA A 278 5.74 -11.38 5.01
C ALA A 278 5.78 -12.25 6.27
N ALA A 279 4.79 -12.10 7.16
CA ALA A 279 4.72 -12.81 8.44
C ALA A 279 4.69 -14.34 8.26
N TYR A 280 3.80 -14.82 7.39
CA TYR A 280 3.69 -16.24 7.07
C TYR A 280 5.03 -16.82 6.61
N ARG A 281 5.75 -16.10 5.74
CA ARG A 281 7.04 -16.57 5.23
C ARG A 281 8.14 -16.50 6.28
N TRP A 282 8.21 -15.44 7.08
CA TRP A 282 9.15 -15.39 8.21
C TRP A 282 8.95 -16.54 9.18
N GLU A 283 7.69 -16.90 9.42
CA GLU A 283 7.36 -18.04 10.25
C GLU A 283 7.85 -19.35 9.63
N THR A 284 7.66 -19.56 8.31
CA THR A 284 8.15 -20.79 7.65
C THR A 284 9.66 -20.96 7.70
N VAL A 285 10.44 -19.87 7.71
CA VAL A 285 11.91 -19.91 7.89
C VAL A 285 12.35 -19.82 9.36
N ARG A 286 11.40 -19.87 10.30
CA ARG A 286 11.62 -19.81 11.76
C ARG A 286 12.27 -18.52 12.27
N GLU A 287 12.10 -17.41 11.54
CA GLU A 287 12.47 -16.06 11.99
C GLU A 287 11.34 -15.49 12.86
N THR A 288 11.12 -16.12 14.02
CA THR A 288 9.93 -15.92 14.85
C THR A 288 9.73 -14.48 15.32
N ALA A 289 10.81 -13.75 15.61
CA ALA A 289 10.73 -12.34 16.01
C ALA A 289 10.25 -11.42 14.88
N ARG A 290 10.74 -11.62 13.65
CA ARG A 290 10.27 -10.85 12.47
C ARG A 290 8.85 -11.24 12.09
N ALA A 291 8.53 -12.54 12.16
CA ALA A 291 7.17 -13.02 11.96
C ALA A 291 6.20 -12.38 12.95
N ALA A 292 6.56 -12.30 14.23
CA ALA A 292 5.74 -11.71 15.28
C ALA A 292 5.44 -10.23 15.01
N GLU A 293 6.47 -9.44 14.67
CA GLU A 293 6.32 -8.02 14.34
C GLU A 293 5.49 -7.83 13.06
N ALA A 294 5.70 -8.66 12.04
CA ALA A 294 4.93 -8.63 10.81
C ALA A 294 3.44 -8.99 11.06
N TYR A 295 3.14 -10.04 11.83
CA TYR A 295 1.76 -10.36 12.22
C TYR A 295 1.12 -9.24 13.04
N ARG A 296 1.88 -8.58 13.92
CA ARG A 296 1.41 -7.43 14.70
C ARG A 296 0.99 -6.27 13.80
N ARG A 297 1.80 -5.95 12.78
CA ARG A 297 1.48 -4.91 11.78
C ARG A 297 0.33 -5.30 10.86
N ALA A 298 0.17 -6.59 10.58
CA ALA A 298 -0.99 -7.12 9.85
C ALA A 298 -2.29 -7.13 10.68
N GLY A 299 -2.24 -6.76 11.97
CA GLY A 299 -3.38 -6.82 12.88
C GLY A 299 -3.74 -8.22 13.38
N GLN A 300 -2.93 -9.24 13.08
CA GLN A 300 -3.12 -10.63 13.50
C GLN A 300 -2.56 -10.84 14.90
N LEU A 301 -3.26 -10.30 15.91
CA LEU A 301 -2.77 -10.20 17.29
C LEU A 301 -2.46 -11.57 17.92
N ARG A 302 -3.26 -12.61 17.64
CA ARG A 302 -3.05 -13.96 18.19
C ARG A 302 -1.80 -14.64 17.61
N ASP A 303 -1.61 -14.55 16.30
CA ASP A 303 -0.42 -15.10 15.65
C ASP A 303 0.84 -14.34 16.05
N ALA A 304 0.76 -13.02 16.14
CA ALA A 304 1.83 -12.19 16.68
C ALA A 304 2.20 -12.64 18.10
N ALA A 305 1.22 -12.81 18.98
CA ALA A 305 1.43 -13.26 20.36
C ALA A 305 2.08 -14.65 20.41
N ARG A 306 1.59 -15.60 19.61
CA ARG A 306 2.18 -16.94 19.49
C ARG A 306 3.64 -16.89 19.04
N CYS A 307 3.95 -16.08 18.03
CA CYS A 307 5.31 -15.91 17.53
C CYS A 307 6.22 -15.20 18.56
N PHE A 308 5.75 -14.18 19.29
CA PHE A 308 6.50 -13.54 20.37
C PHE A 308 6.80 -14.52 21.52
N ALA A 309 5.83 -15.36 21.89
CA ALA A 309 6.05 -16.40 22.89
C ALA A 309 7.12 -17.40 22.42
N ALA A 310 7.04 -17.86 21.17
CA ALA A 310 8.05 -18.74 20.57
C ALA A 310 9.43 -18.06 20.43
N ALA A 311 9.47 -16.74 20.30
CA ALA A 311 10.70 -15.93 20.29
C ALA A 311 11.27 -15.67 21.70
N GLY A 312 10.68 -16.23 22.76
CA GLY A 312 11.14 -16.06 24.14
C GLY A 312 10.73 -14.71 24.75
N GLN A 313 9.67 -14.08 24.25
CA GLN A 313 9.15 -12.78 24.74
C GLN A 313 7.73 -12.94 25.32
N PRO A 314 7.58 -13.69 26.43
CA PRO A 314 6.26 -14.07 26.95
C PRO A 314 5.42 -12.89 27.46
N LEU A 315 6.05 -11.82 27.95
CA LEU A 315 5.32 -10.64 28.43
C LEU A 315 4.66 -9.87 27.27
N GLN A 316 5.40 -9.64 26.18
CA GLN A 316 4.84 -9.02 24.98
C GLN A 316 3.74 -9.88 24.34
N ALA A 317 3.94 -11.20 24.33
CA ALA A 317 2.92 -12.13 23.88
C ALA A 317 1.66 -12.06 24.76
N ALA A 318 1.81 -12.01 26.08
CA ALA A 318 0.67 -11.89 27.00
C ALA A 318 -0.11 -10.59 26.77
N GLU A 319 0.56 -9.45 26.57
CA GLU A 319 -0.10 -8.17 26.24
C GLU A 319 -0.93 -8.28 24.95
N LEU A 320 -0.37 -8.88 23.90
CA LEU A 320 -1.07 -9.07 22.63
C LEU A 320 -2.26 -10.04 22.75
N TYR A 321 -2.15 -11.10 23.55
CA TYR A 321 -3.28 -11.98 23.85
C TYR A 321 -4.39 -11.24 24.62
N VAL A 322 -4.05 -10.33 25.55
CA VAL A 322 -5.03 -9.46 26.22
C VAL A 322 -5.75 -8.57 25.22
N LEU A 323 -5.02 -7.93 24.30
CA LEU A 323 -5.63 -7.11 23.23
C LEU A 323 -6.52 -7.95 22.30
N ALA A 324 -6.13 -9.20 22.03
CA ALA A 324 -6.92 -10.18 21.29
C ALA A 324 -8.09 -10.79 22.10
N LYS A 325 -8.30 -10.33 23.36
CA LYS A 325 -9.30 -10.83 24.31
C LYS A 325 -9.18 -12.32 24.62
N ASP A 326 -8.00 -12.90 24.43
CA ASP A 326 -7.66 -14.27 24.84
C ASP A 326 -6.97 -14.24 26.21
N PHE A 327 -7.78 -13.98 27.24
CA PHE A 327 -7.28 -13.83 28.61
C PHE A 327 -6.69 -15.14 29.16
N GLY A 328 -7.11 -16.30 28.64
CA GLY A 328 -6.61 -17.60 29.07
C GLY A 328 -5.16 -17.84 28.65
N ALA A 329 -4.85 -17.58 27.38
CA ALA A 329 -3.48 -17.66 26.87
C ALA A 329 -2.56 -16.62 27.53
N ALA A 330 -3.07 -15.39 27.71
CA ALA A 330 -2.33 -14.34 28.43
C ALA A 330 -2.01 -14.73 29.88
N ALA A 331 -2.98 -15.32 30.60
CA ALA A 331 -2.80 -15.77 31.97
C ALA A 331 -1.74 -16.86 32.10
N ALA A 332 -1.73 -17.82 31.16
CA ALA A 332 -0.74 -18.90 31.15
C ALA A 332 0.69 -18.34 31.02
N LEU A 333 0.91 -17.43 30.06
CA LEU A 333 2.22 -16.81 29.85
C LEU A 333 2.68 -15.93 31.03
N GLN A 334 1.75 -15.19 31.66
CA GLN A 334 2.04 -14.42 32.87
C GLN A 334 2.43 -15.36 34.04
N ALA A 335 1.76 -16.50 34.17
CA ALA A 335 2.07 -17.48 35.21
C ALA A 335 3.41 -18.20 34.98
N GLU A 336 3.80 -18.41 33.72
CA GLU A 336 5.13 -18.92 33.33
C GLU A 336 6.22 -17.87 33.57
N ALA A 337 5.94 -16.60 33.30
CA ALA A 337 6.85 -15.48 33.57
C ALA A 337 7.01 -15.18 35.08
N GLY A 338 6.23 -15.82 35.95
CA GLY A 338 6.32 -15.71 37.40
C GLY A 338 5.41 -14.66 38.04
N ASP A 339 4.67 -13.86 37.26
CA ASP A 339 3.64 -12.95 37.81
C ASP A 339 2.32 -13.69 38.01
N LEU A 340 2.30 -14.51 39.05
CA LEU A 340 1.15 -15.33 39.42
C LEU A 340 -0.06 -14.48 39.80
N ALA A 341 0.13 -13.27 40.34
CA ALA A 341 -0.96 -12.39 40.73
C ALA A 341 -1.68 -11.79 39.52
N ALA A 342 -0.93 -11.34 38.49
CA ALA A 342 -1.51 -10.88 37.24
C ALA A 342 -2.22 -12.03 36.49
N ALA A 343 -1.62 -13.23 36.48
CA ALA A 343 -2.22 -14.42 35.88
C ALA A 343 -3.58 -14.78 36.51
N ILE A 344 -3.71 -14.68 37.84
CA ILE A 344 -4.99 -14.91 38.54
C ILE A 344 -6.06 -13.95 38.02
N GLY A 345 -5.76 -12.65 37.92
CA GLY A 345 -6.71 -11.66 37.41
C GLY A 345 -7.17 -11.97 35.99
N LEU A 346 -6.25 -12.42 35.13
CA LEU A 346 -6.55 -12.80 33.75
C LEU A 346 -7.37 -14.10 33.65
N TYR A 347 -7.08 -15.12 34.46
CA TYR A 347 -7.91 -16.32 34.52
C TYR A 347 -9.35 -16.02 34.96
N ILE A 348 -9.53 -15.06 35.87
CA ILE A 348 -10.86 -14.60 36.27
C ILE A 348 -11.59 -13.91 35.11
N GLN A 349 -10.90 -13.08 34.32
CA GLN A 349 -11.46 -12.48 33.09
C GLN A 349 -11.76 -13.52 32.02
N ALA A 350 -10.95 -14.59 31.93
CA ALA A 350 -11.18 -15.75 31.08
C ALA A 350 -12.35 -16.65 31.54
N ASN A 351 -13.03 -16.30 32.65
CA ASN A 351 -14.08 -17.10 33.26
C ASN A 351 -13.62 -18.50 33.74
N ASP A 352 -12.35 -18.64 34.11
CA ASP A 352 -11.74 -19.90 34.60
C ASP A 352 -11.25 -19.75 36.05
N PRO A 353 -12.18 -19.75 37.04
CA PRO A 353 -11.86 -19.55 38.44
C PRO A 353 -11.04 -20.70 39.05
N ASP A 354 -11.15 -21.91 38.49
CA ASP A 354 -10.43 -23.07 39.01
C ASP A 354 -8.94 -23.00 38.68
N LYS A 355 -8.57 -22.57 37.47
CA LYS A 355 -7.16 -22.26 37.17
C LYS A 355 -6.65 -21.07 37.95
N ALA A 356 -7.48 -20.05 38.19
CA ALA A 356 -7.11 -18.94 39.05
C ALA A 356 -6.75 -19.43 40.47
N LEU A 357 -7.58 -20.30 41.05
CA LEU A 357 -7.32 -20.90 42.37
C LEU A 357 -6.14 -21.87 42.39
N ALA A 358 -5.95 -22.67 41.34
CA ALA A 358 -4.76 -23.51 41.19
C ALA A 358 -3.48 -22.65 41.13
N THR A 359 -3.53 -21.52 40.43
CA THR A 359 -2.43 -20.56 40.36
C THR A 359 -2.18 -19.90 41.72
N LEU A 360 -3.23 -19.51 42.43
CA LEU A 360 -3.13 -18.95 43.79
C LEU A 360 -2.45 -19.90 44.78
N ARG A 361 -2.71 -21.22 44.71
CA ARG A 361 -2.07 -22.23 45.57
C ARG A 361 -0.56 -22.34 45.38
N ARG A 362 -0.01 -21.82 44.27
CA ARG A 362 1.44 -21.74 44.02
C ARG A 362 2.10 -20.56 44.75
N ILE A 363 1.32 -19.60 45.24
CA ILE A 363 1.83 -18.44 45.99
C ILE A 363 1.83 -18.78 47.49
N PRO A 364 2.97 -18.67 48.20
CA PRO A 364 3.00 -18.85 49.65
C PRO A 364 2.06 -17.87 50.37
N THR A 365 1.32 -18.36 51.36
CA THR A 365 0.29 -17.58 52.08
C THR A 365 0.81 -16.32 52.75
N GLN A 366 2.09 -16.28 53.11
CA GLN A 366 2.74 -15.14 53.77
C GLN A 366 3.18 -14.04 52.79
N GLU A 367 3.18 -14.30 51.49
CA GLU A 367 3.58 -13.32 50.50
C GLU A 367 2.46 -12.31 50.20
N PRO A 368 2.79 -11.02 49.99
CA PRO A 368 1.80 -10.00 49.63
C PRO A 368 0.98 -10.35 48.38
N GLY A 369 1.58 -11.10 47.44
CA GLY A 369 0.93 -11.57 46.22
C GLY A 369 -0.26 -12.51 46.48
N TYR A 370 -0.25 -13.25 47.60
CA TYR A 370 -1.32 -14.19 47.94
C TYR A 370 -2.63 -13.44 48.22
N LEU A 371 -2.59 -12.46 49.14
CA LEU A 371 -3.78 -11.65 49.45
C LEU A 371 -4.29 -10.93 48.20
N LYS A 372 -3.40 -10.34 47.40
CA LYS A 372 -3.77 -9.69 46.13
C LYS A 372 -4.49 -10.66 45.19
N GLY A 373 -4.00 -11.89 45.04
CA GLY A 373 -4.63 -12.93 44.24
C GLY A 373 -6.01 -13.34 44.77
N VAL A 374 -6.16 -13.52 46.09
CA VAL A 374 -7.45 -13.81 46.72
C VAL A 374 -8.47 -12.69 46.43
N LEU A 375 -8.07 -11.42 46.57
CA LEU A 375 -8.93 -10.27 46.35
C LEU A 375 -9.34 -10.13 44.87
N LEU A 376 -8.47 -10.46 43.92
CA LEU A 376 -8.79 -10.50 42.49
C LEU A 376 -9.83 -11.59 42.15
N ALA A 377 -9.77 -12.74 42.83
CA ALA A 377 -10.72 -13.84 42.63
C ALA A 377 -12.05 -13.65 43.36
N ALA A 378 -12.06 -12.87 44.44
CA ALA A 378 -13.21 -12.70 45.34
C ALA A 378 -14.55 -12.35 44.66
N PRO A 379 -14.64 -11.40 43.71
CA PRO A 379 -15.91 -11.09 43.04
C PRO A 379 -16.52 -12.31 42.34
N LYS A 380 -15.68 -13.10 41.67
CA LYS A 380 -16.11 -14.25 40.89
C LYS A 380 -16.51 -15.43 41.78
N LEU A 381 -15.76 -15.65 42.87
CA LEU A 381 -16.09 -16.70 43.84
C LEU A 381 -17.43 -16.44 44.53
N VAL A 382 -17.72 -15.20 44.92
CA VAL A 382 -19.03 -14.83 45.48
C VAL A 382 -20.14 -15.03 44.44
N ALA A 383 -19.94 -14.58 43.20
CA ALA A 383 -20.92 -14.73 42.13
C ALA A 383 -21.24 -16.20 41.79
N LEU A 384 -20.28 -17.10 41.98
CA LEU A 384 -20.44 -18.55 41.77
C LEU A 384 -20.95 -19.30 43.03
N GLY A 385 -21.30 -18.59 44.10
CA GLY A 385 -21.76 -19.21 45.35
C GLY A 385 -20.65 -19.89 46.18
N ARG A 386 -19.37 -19.68 45.83
CA ARG A 386 -18.20 -20.25 46.53
C ARG A 386 -17.73 -19.39 47.70
N ALA A 387 -18.68 -18.83 48.46
CA ALA A 387 -18.41 -17.88 49.54
C ALA A 387 -17.63 -18.51 50.70
N GLU A 388 -17.89 -19.77 51.03
CA GLU A 388 -17.15 -20.49 52.07
C GLU A 388 -15.66 -20.67 51.72
N GLU A 389 -15.36 -20.98 50.46
CA GLU A 389 -13.99 -21.11 49.99
C GLU A 389 -13.25 -19.77 50.03
N LEU A 390 -13.92 -18.68 49.66
CA LEU A 390 -13.36 -17.33 49.78
C LEU A 390 -13.02 -16.98 51.23
N LEU A 391 -13.92 -17.24 52.19
CA LEU A 391 -13.65 -16.99 53.61
C LEU A 391 -12.46 -17.80 54.11
N ARG A 392 -12.36 -19.06 53.70
CA ARG A 392 -11.22 -19.92 54.03
C ARG A 392 -9.90 -19.34 53.49
N LEU A 393 -9.87 -18.92 52.22
CA LEU A 393 -8.68 -18.32 51.60
C LEU A 393 -8.28 -17.01 52.27
N LEU A 394 -9.24 -16.13 52.58
CA LEU A 394 -8.98 -14.88 53.29
C LEU A 394 -8.42 -15.14 54.69
N SER A 395 -8.93 -16.15 55.41
CA SER A 395 -8.42 -16.51 56.75
C SER A 395 -6.96 -16.97 56.76
N GLN A 396 -6.46 -17.51 55.63
CA GLN A 396 -5.07 -17.97 55.48
C GLN A 396 -4.10 -16.84 55.15
N ALA A 397 -4.59 -15.70 54.64
CA ALA A 397 -3.76 -14.55 54.32
C ALA A 397 -3.44 -13.73 55.58
N PRO A 398 -2.20 -13.24 55.76
CA PRO A 398 -1.85 -12.36 56.88
C PRO A 398 -2.68 -11.07 56.83
N ALA A 399 -3.06 -10.56 58.00
CA ALA A 399 -3.80 -9.31 58.10
C ALA A 399 -2.87 -8.14 57.70
N PRO A 400 -3.27 -7.27 56.75
CA PRO A 400 -2.48 -6.08 56.41
C PRO A 400 -2.39 -5.14 57.61
N GLY A 401 -1.20 -4.60 57.86
CA GLY A 401 -0.90 -3.80 59.07
C GLY A 401 -1.62 -2.46 59.17
N GLY A 402 -2.27 -1.99 58.11
CA GLY A 402 -3.13 -0.81 58.07
C GLY A 402 -2.42 0.53 58.33
N ARG A 403 -1.08 0.54 58.45
CA ARG A 403 -0.28 1.72 58.81
C ARG A 403 0.18 2.52 57.59
N LYS A 404 0.26 1.89 56.41
CA LYS A 404 0.65 2.53 55.14
C LYS A 404 -0.55 2.64 54.19
N PRO A 405 -0.62 3.69 53.32
CA PRO A 405 -1.76 3.90 52.41
C PRO A 405 -2.16 2.68 51.55
N GLY A 406 -1.20 1.92 51.03
CA GLY A 406 -1.48 0.69 50.25
C GLY A 406 -1.97 -0.50 51.09
N GLU A 407 -1.57 -0.58 52.36
CA GLU A 407 -2.04 -1.59 53.30
C GLU A 407 -3.47 -1.28 53.77
N THR A 408 -3.81 0.00 53.93
CA THR A 408 -5.17 0.46 54.25
C THR A 408 -6.14 0.07 53.13
N GLY A 409 -5.80 0.29 51.86
CA GLY A 409 -6.64 -0.15 50.73
C GLY A 409 -6.88 -1.67 50.71
N SER A 410 -5.82 -2.46 50.91
CA SER A 410 -5.92 -3.93 50.95
C SER A 410 -6.73 -4.45 52.15
N LEU A 411 -6.66 -3.75 53.29
CA LEU A 411 -7.47 -4.03 54.46
C LEU A 411 -8.96 -3.77 54.19
N LEU A 412 -9.29 -2.64 53.57
CA LEU A 412 -10.67 -2.28 53.22
C LEU A 412 -11.26 -3.29 52.21
N ASP A 413 -10.51 -3.64 51.17
CA ASP A 413 -10.94 -4.64 50.18
C ASP A 413 -11.14 -6.02 50.79
N ARG A 414 -10.26 -6.43 51.71
CA ARG A 414 -10.41 -7.66 52.48
C ARG A 414 -11.69 -7.65 53.30
N LEU A 415 -11.90 -6.63 54.14
CA LEU A 415 -13.10 -6.52 54.96
C LEU A 415 -14.38 -6.50 54.10
N TYR A 416 -14.32 -5.83 52.95
CA TYR A 416 -15.44 -5.75 52.01
C TYR A 416 -15.81 -7.14 51.50
N TRP A 417 -14.83 -7.89 50.99
CA TRP A 417 -15.07 -9.23 50.44
C TRP A 417 -15.38 -10.28 51.51
N GLU A 418 -14.86 -10.15 52.74
CA GLU A 418 -15.32 -10.94 53.90
C GLU A 418 -16.80 -10.68 54.16
N GLY A 419 -17.22 -9.40 54.22
CA GLY A 419 -18.63 -9.03 54.39
C GLY A 419 -19.53 -9.60 53.29
N ARG A 420 -19.11 -9.48 52.02
CA ARG A 420 -19.87 -10.00 50.86
C ARG A 420 -20.01 -11.52 50.88
N ALA A 421 -18.98 -12.24 51.32
CA ALA A 421 -19.04 -13.69 51.46
C ALA A 421 -19.94 -14.10 52.63
N LEU A 422 -19.98 -13.34 53.72
CA LEU A 422 -20.89 -13.56 54.84
C LEU A 422 -22.35 -13.27 54.46
N GLU A 423 -22.61 -12.20 53.71
CA GLU A 423 -23.94 -11.91 53.13
C GLU A 423 -24.44 -13.06 52.25
N ALA A 424 -23.58 -13.58 51.36
CA ALA A 424 -23.93 -14.69 50.48
C ALA A 424 -24.20 -16.02 51.23
N ARG A 425 -23.92 -16.06 52.54
CA ARG A 425 -24.21 -17.19 53.45
C ARG A 425 -25.31 -16.86 54.45
N ASP A 426 -26.06 -15.78 54.24
CA ASP A 426 -27.12 -15.28 55.13
C ASP A 426 -26.63 -14.94 56.55
N GLN A 427 -25.34 -14.67 56.74
CA GLN A 427 -24.74 -14.29 58.02
C GLN A 427 -24.73 -12.77 58.20
N ALA A 428 -25.92 -12.19 58.36
CA ALA A 428 -26.14 -10.74 58.40
C ALA A 428 -25.36 -10.02 59.52
N ALA A 429 -25.35 -10.57 60.74
CA ALA A 429 -24.68 -9.95 61.89
C ALA A 429 -23.14 -9.90 61.73
N PRO A 430 -22.44 -11.00 61.37
CA PRO A 430 -21.03 -10.96 61.04
C PRO A 430 -20.68 -10.06 59.84
N ALA A 431 -21.53 -10.05 58.79
CA ALA A 431 -21.32 -9.19 57.63
C ALA A 431 -21.37 -7.70 58.01
N ARG A 432 -22.37 -7.34 58.83
CA ARG A 432 -22.55 -5.99 59.38
C ARG A 432 -21.32 -5.52 60.16
N GLU A 433 -20.75 -6.37 61.02
CA GLU A 433 -19.52 -6.06 61.78
C GLU A 433 -18.35 -5.69 60.86
N ARG A 434 -18.22 -6.35 59.70
CA ARG A 434 -17.15 -6.06 58.72
C ARG A 434 -17.37 -4.73 58.02
N TYR A 435 -18.61 -4.42 57.66
CA TYR A 435 -18.96 -3.16 57.02
C TYR A 435 -18.87 -1.95 57.97
N GLU A 436 -19.26 -2.11 59.23
CA GLU A 436 -19.10 -1.05 60.25
C GLU A 436 -17.62 -0.70 60.47
N LYS A 437 -16.72 -1.70 60.45
CA LYS A 437 -15.26 -1.48 60.49
C LYS A 437 -14.75 -0.70 59.28
N ILE A 438 -15.32 -0.92 58.09
CA ILE A 438 -14.97 -0.17 56.88
C ILE A 438 -15.42 1.29 57.00
N LEU A 439 -16.66 1.54 57.44
CA LEU A 439 -17.17 2.90 57.62
C LEU A 439 -16.39 3.69 58.66
N GLY A 440 -15.90 3.03 59.71
CA GLY A 440 -15.03 3.65 60.72
C GLY A 440 -13.69 4.15 60.18
N ILE A 441 -13.25 3.65 59.01
CA ILE A 441 -11.99 4.03 58.36
C ILE A 441 -12.25 4.95 57.16
N THR A 442 -13.22 4.61 56.30
CA THR A 442 -13.54 5.36 55.08
C THR A 442 -15.04 5.26 54.76
N PRO A 443 -15.83 6.29 55.10
CA PRO A 443 -17.28 6.30 54.91
C PRO A 443 -17.76 6.17 53.45
N SER A 444 -16.91 6.50 52.47
CA SER A 444 -17.20 6.47 51.03
C SER A 444 -16.70 5.22 50.30
N HIS A 445 -16.27 4.18 51.03
CA HIS A 445 -15.72 2.98 50.40
C HIS A 445 -16.83 2.09 49.78
N ARG A 446 -16.92 2.10 48.45
CA ARG A 446 -17.84 1.26 47.64
C ARG A 446 -19.31 1.43 48.06
N ASP A 447 -20.10 0.35 48.01
CA ASP A 447 -21.54 0.29 48.33
C ASP A 447 -21.81 -0.13 49.79
N VAL A 448 -20.83 0.06 50.70
CA VAL A 448 -20.90 -0.45 52.08
C VAL A 448 -22.03 0.20 52.89
N ALA A 449 -22.28 1.51 52.71
CA ALA A 449 -23.37 2.21 53.38
C ALA A 449 -24.74 1.67 52.96
N ASP A 450 -24.95 1.44 51.66
CA ASP A 450 -26.19 0.86 51.12
C ASP A 450 -26.39 -0.58 51.62
N ARG A 451 -25.33 -1.37 51.67
CA ARG A 451 -25.37 -2.75 52.17
C ARG A 451 -25.73 -2.82 53.65
N LEU A 452 -25.14 -1.95 54.48
CA LEU A 452 -25.53 -1.83 55.89
C LEU A 452 -27.00 -1.43 56.05
N GLY A 453 -27.52 -0.55 55.18
CA GLY A 453 -28.93 -0.22 55.13
C GLY A 453 -29.82 -1.43 54.82
N ARG A 454 -29.40 -2.31 53.90
CA ARG A 454 -30.11 -3.57 53.56
C ARG A 454 -30.03 -4.64 54.64
N LEU A 455 -28.92 -4.68 55.40
CA LEU A 455 -28.70 -5.60 56.52
C LEU A 455 -29.26 -5.09 57.85
N ALA A 456 -29.87 -3.90 57.87
CA ALA A 456 -30.59 -3.41 59.03
C ALA A 456 -31.83 -4.29 59.28
N PRO A 457 -32.19 -4.57 60.54
CA PRO A 457 -33.47 -5.21 60.84
C PRO A 457 -34.62 -4.35 60.28
N PRO A 458 -35.74 -4.96 59.87
CA PRO A 458 -36.76 -4.26 59.08
C PRO A 458 -37.35 -3.10 59.88
N ALA A 459 -36.99 -1.88 59.45
CA ALA A 459 -37.71 -0.66 59.75
C ALA A 459 -38.26 -0.12 58.42
N THR A 460 -39.58 -0.01 58.42
CA THR A 460 -40.52 0.63 57.49
C THR A 460 -39.94 1.55 56.39
N THR A 461 -40.25 1.17 55.15
CA THR A 461 -40.46 1.97 53.93
C THR A 461 -39.86 3.39 53.86
N ALA A 462 -38.84 3.56 53.01
CA ALA A 462 -38.67 4.78 52.22
C ALA A 462 -37.96 4.46 50.89
N MET A 463 -38.56 4.94 49.79
CA MET A 463 -38.08 4.84 48.42
C MET A 463 -36.70 5.46 48.25
N ALA A 464 -35.81 4.80 47.50
CA ALA A 464 -34.55 5.38 47.01
C ALA A 464 -34.63 5.63 45.50
N LEU A 465 -34.24 6.85 45.10
CA LEU A 465 -34.17 7.37 43.74
C LEU A 465 -33.18 6.57 42.87
N PRO A 466 -33.43 6.43 41.55
CA PRO A 466 -32.62 5.59 40.66
C PRO A 466 -31.27 6.23 40.32
N SER A 467 -30.22 5.40 40.24
CA SER A 467 -28.98 5.79 39.57
C SER A 467 -29.21 5.82 38.06
N ILE A 468 -28.75 6.89 37.43
CA ILE A 468 -28.88 7.10 35.99
C ILE A 468 -27.88 6.18 35.28
N GLY A 469 -28.38 5.24 34.46
CA GLY A 469 -27.60 4.69 33.33
C GLY A 469 -27.38 3.17 33.23
N GLY A 470 -28.41 2.34 33.43
CA GLY A 470 -28.42 0.96 32.93
C GLY A 470 -29.02 -0.08 33.89
N LEU A 471 -29.47 -1.21 33.34
CA LEU A 471 -29.96 -2.34 34.13
C LEU A 471 -28.80 -3.17 34.67
N THR A 472 -28.90 -3.64 35.92
CA THR A 472 -27.88 -4.48 36.57
C THR A 472 -28.24 -5.96 36.50
N ILE A 473 -27.22 -6.83 36.50
CA ILE A 473 -27.43 -8.29 36.53
C ILE A 473 -28.15 -8.66 37.84
N GLY A 474 -29.19 -9.49 37.74
CA GLY A 474 -30.09 -9.85 38.83
C GLY A 474 -31.22 -8.85 39.08
N GLN A 475 -31.23 -7.69 38.40
CA GLN A 475 -32.36 -6.77 38.44
C GLN A 475 -33.58 -7.41 37.76
N ARG A 476 -34.75 -7.22 38.37
CA ARG A 476 -36.04 -7.55 37.75
C ARG A 476 -36.60 -6.31 37.06
N LEU A 477 -36.62 -6.33 35.73
CA LEU A 477 -37.25 -5.31 34.91
C LEU A 477 -38.75 -5.58 34.79
N ALA A 478 -39.56 -4.57 35.08
CA ALA A 478 -41.03 -4.64 35.05
C ALA A 478 -41.61 -5.82 35.86
N ASN A 479 -40.92 -6.24 36.93
CA ASN A 479 -41.25 -7.42 37.76
C ASN A 479 -41.37 -8.77 36.99
N ARG A 480 -41.02 -8.82 35.70
CA ARG A 480 -41.19 -9.99 34.83
C ARG A 480 -39.87 -10.50 34.26
N TYR A 481 -38.93 -9.61 33.94
CA TYR A 481 -37.70 -10.01 33.27
C TYR A 481 -36.50 -9.94 34.20
N GLU A 482 -35.87 -11.08 34.47
CA GLU A 482 -34.63 -11.14 35.23
C GLU A 482 -33.43 -10.93 34.30
N ILE A 483 -32.65 -9.86 34.52
CA ILE A 483 -31.48 -9.54 33.71
C ILE A 483 -30.32 -10.47 34.07
N LEU A 484 -29.83 -11.23 33.09
CA LEU A 484 -28.78 -12.24 33.27
C LEU A 484 -27.40 -11.76 32.81
N GLY A 485 -27.34 -10.81 31.88
CA GLY A 485 -26.08 -10.28 31.35
C GLY A 485 -26.29 -9.23 30.27
N GLU A 486 -25.27 -8.40 30.01
CA GLU A 486 -25.25 -7.48 28.86
C GLU A 486 -24.72 -8.22 27.63
N LEU A 487 -25.47 -8.19 26.51
CA LEU A 487 -25.09 -8.77 25.22
C LEU A 487 -24.33 -7.78 24.34
N GLY A 488 -24.57 -6.48 24.50
CA GLY A 488 -23.88 -5.43 23.76
C GLY A 488 -24.37 -4.03 24.09
N LYS A 489 -23.60 -3.02 23.67
CA LYS A 489 -23.89 -1.60 23.86
C LYS A 489 -23.70 -0.85 22.54
N GLY A 490 -24.68 -0.03 22.16
CA GLY A 490 -24.64 0.80 20.96
C GLY A 490 -25.07 2.25 21.22
N GLY A 491 -25.08 3.08 20.18
CA GLY A 491 -25.38 4.52 20.29
C GLY A 491 -26.80 4.87 20.79
N MET A 492 -27.74 3.92 20.76
CA MET A 492 -29.14 4.13 21.18
C MET A 492 -29.53 3.39 22.46
N GLY A 493 -28.61 2.63 23.04
CA GLY A 493 -28.84 1.93 24.30
C GLY A 493 -28.12 0.59 24.40
N LYS A 494 -28.59 -0.26 25.31
CA LYS A 494 -27.94 -1.52 25.69
C LYS A 494 -28.85 -2.71 25.41
N VAL A 495 -28.24 -3.82 25.02
CA VAL A 495 -28.94 -5.10 24.81
C VAL A 495 -28.53 -6.05 25.92
N TYR A 496 -29.51 -6.69 26.54
CA TYR A 496 -29.34 -7.60 27.66
C TYR A 496 -29.91 -8.97 27.34
N LYS A 497 -29.28 -10.02 27.87
CA LYS A 497 -29.88 -11.35 27.98
C LYS A 497 -30.71 -11.36 29.25
N ALA A 498 -31.96 -11.81 29.15
CA ALA A 498 -32.86 -11.90 30.28
C ALA A 498 -33.67 -13.19 30.25
N LYS A 499 -34.19 -13.58 31.41
CA LYS A 499 -35.19 -14.64 31.54
C LYS A 499 -36.55 -14.00 31.75
N ASP A 500 -37.52 -14.32 30.91
CA ASP A 500 -38.93 -14.03 31.16
C ASP A 500 -39.42 -14.98 32.25
N LEU A 501 -39.77 -14.45 33.42
CA LEU A 501 -40.16 -15.26 34.58
C LEU A 501 -41.58 -15.82 34.46
N ASP A 502 -42.42 -15.20 33.65
CA ASP A 502 -43.80 -15.66 33.43
C ASP A 502 -43.84 -16.82 32.43
N LEU A 503 -43.02 -16.73 31.37
CA LEU A 503 -42.95 -17.74 30.31
C LEU A 503 -41.84 -18.78 30.54
N GLY A 504 -40.86 -18.48 31.38
CA GLY A 504 -39.68 -19.33 31.63
C GLY A 504 -38.65 -19.33 30.50
N GLU A 505 -38.81 -18.47 29.49
CA GLU A 505 -38.00 -18.44 28.27
C GLU A 505 -36.85 -17.41 28.34
N MET A 506 -35.82 -17.62 27.52
CA MET A 506 -34.72 -16.68 27.35
C MET A 506 -35.06 -15.64 26.27
N VAL A 507 -34.86 -14.37 26.58
CA VAL A 507 -35.13 -13.25 25.68
C VAL A 507 -33.95 -12.29 25.61
N ALA A 508 -33.85 -11.54 24.52
CA ALA A 508 -33.01 -10.36 24.43
C ALA A 508 -33.84 -9.11 24.75
N ILE A 509 -33.30 -8.19 25.54
CA ILE A 509 -33.95 -6.93 25.92
C ILE A 509 -33.08 -5.76 25.48
N LYS A 510 -33.59 -4.96 24.55
CA LYS A 510 -32.95 -3.71 24.13
C LYS A 510 -33.56 -2.55 24.89
N THR A 511 -32.78 -1.87 25.71
CA THR A 511 -33.19 -0.61 26.34
C THR A 511 -32.86 0.55 25.40
N LEU A 512 -33.78 1.51 25.29
CA LEU A 512 -33.60 2.72 24.50
C LEU A 512 -33.56 3.90 25.46
N LEU A 513 -32.46 4.64 25.44
CA LEU A 513 -32.28 5.79 26.30
C LEU A 513 -33.13 6.95 25.77
N THR A 514 -34.03 7.47 26.60
CA THR A 514 -34.65 8.78 26.36
C THR A 514 -33.60 9.87 26.58
N PRO A 515 -33.49 10.89 25.71
CA PRO A 515 -32.52 11.97 25.92
C PRO A 515 -32.72 12.64 27.27
N ALA A 516 -31.68 12.63 28.11
CA ALA A 516 -31.62 13.48 29.28
C ALA A 516 -31.56 14.94 28.80
N GLU A 517 -32.50 15.75 29.28
CA GLU A 517 -32.63 17.19 29.02
C GLU A 517 -33.01 17.57 27.58
N GLY A 518 -34.32 17.60 27.30
CA GLY A 518 -34.89 18.32 26.14
C GLY A 518 -35.87 17.55 25.24
N GLY A 519 -36.05 16.24 25.43
CA GLY A 519 -37.02 15.45 24.68
C GLY A 519 -38.46 15.74 25.12
N THR A 520 -39.35 16.00 24.17
CA THR A 520 -40.79 16.15 24.46
C THR A 520 -41.45 14.77 24.49
N GLY A 521 -42.57 14.59 25.21
CA GLY A 521 -43.33 13.33 25.22
C GLY A 521 -43.75 12.81 23.82
N ALA A 522 -43.69 13.68 22.80
CA ALA A 522 -43.92 13.32 21.40
C ALA A 522 -42.85 12.38 20.80
N ASP A 523 -41.59 12.45 21.25
CA ASP A 523 -40.51 11.60 20.75
C ASP A 523 -40.67 10.15 21.25
N GLU A 524 -41.14 9.98 22.49
CA GLU A 524 -41.45 8.68 23.06
C GLU A 524 -42.68 8.05 22.39
N GLU A 525 -43.76 8.81 22.17
CA GLU A 525 -44.94 8.32 21.45
C GLU A 525 -44.64 7.91 20.00
N ARG A 526 -43.76 8.64 19.31
CA ARG A 526 -43.29 8.28 17.96
C ARG A 526 -42.53 6.95 17.98
N LEU A 527 -41.60 6.81 18.92
CA LEU A 527 -40.82 5.59 19.11
C LEU A 527 -41.72 4.38 19.40
N LEU A 528 -42.74 4.56 20.24
CA LEU A 528 -43.72 3.51 20.55
C LEU A 528 -44.54 3.10 19.32
N ARG A 529 -45.04 4.06 18.52
CA ARG A 529 -45.81 3.76 17.28
C ARG A 529 -44.99 2.96 16.28
N GLU A 530 -43.72 3.31 16.13
CA GLU A 530 -42.85 2.68 15.15
C GLU A 530 -42.37 1.29 15.59
N VAL A 531 -42.12 1.08 16.89
CA VAL A 531 -41.91 -0.28 17.42
C VAL A 531 -43.17 -1.14 17.23
N GLN A 532 -44.37 -0.58 17.42
CA GLN A 532 -45.63 -1.28 17.14
C GLN A 532 -45.77 -1.65 15.66
N ILE A 533 -45.34 -0.78 14.74
CA ILE A 533 -45.31 -1.07 13.31
C ILE A 533 -44.33 -2.21 13.00
N CYS A 534 -43.12 -2.18 13.58
CA CYS A 534 -42.12 -3.24 13.40
C CYS A 534 -42.57 -4.61 13.91
N ARG A 535 -43.37 -4.66 14.99
CA ARG A 535 -43.99 -5.91 15.50
C ARG A 535 -44.91 -6.60 14.51
N ARG A 536 -45.42 -5.89 13.49
CA ARG A 536 -46.29 -6.46 12.46
C ARG A 536 -45.51 -7.35 11.48
N VAL A 537 -44.20 -7.17 11.37
CA VAL A 537 -43.36 -7.98 10.50
C VAL A 537 -43.12 -9.33 11.17
N SER A 538 -43.73 -10.38 10.62
CA SER A 538 -43.52 -11.76 11.09
C SER A 538 -42.92 -12.60 9.98
N HIS A 539 -41.60 -12.79 10.02
CA HIS A 539 -40.88 -13.55 9.01
C HIS A 539 -39.71 -14.31 9.64
N PRO A 540 -39.37 -15.53 9.18
CA PRO A 540 -38.21 -16.26 9.69
C PRO A 540 -36.89 -15.47 9.60
N ASN A 541 -36.76 -14.59 8.61
CA ASN A 541 -35.58 -13.75 8.37
C ASN A 541 -35.61 -12.36 9.03
N VAL A 542 -36.60 -12.10 9.89
CA VAL A 542 -36.69 -10.86 10.67
C VAL A 542 -36.72 -11.23 12.15
N VAL A 543 -36.00 -10.48 12.99
CA VAL A 543 -36.02 -10.70 14.43
C VAL A 543 -37.42 -10.48 14.99
N ARG A 544 -37.93 -11.45 15.72
CA ARG A 544 -39.26 -11.36 16.33
C ARG A 544 -39.20 -10.48 17.58
N VAL A 545 -40.01 -9.43 17.58
CA VAL A 545 -40.24 -8.56 18.73
C VAL A 545 -41.44 -9.06 19.52
N PHE A 546 -41.26 -9.33 20.81
CA PHE A 546 -42.30 -9.88 21.68
C PHE A 546 -43.10 -8.78 22.36
N ASP A 547 -42.45 -7.92 23.13
CA ASP A 547 -43.09 -6.95 24.01
C ASP A 547 -42.37 -5.60 24.03
N LEU A 548 -43.07 -4.57 24.49
CA LEU A 548 -42.59 -3.20 24.63
C LEU A 548 -43.05 -2.67 25.98
N GLY A 549 -42.11 -2.22 26.81
CA GLY A 549 -42.41 -1.72 28.13
C GLY A 549 -41.65 -0.46 28.49
N ARG A 550 -41.99 0.10 29.66
CA ARG A 550 -41.38 1.29 30.24
C ARG A 550 -40.65 0.92 31.53
N PHE A 551 -39.59 1.66 31.83
CA PHE A 551 -38.88 1.59 33.10
C PHE A 551 -38.30 2.96 33.45
N ASP A 552 -37.78 3.12 34.67
CA ASP A 552 -37.28 4.41 35.18
C ASP A 552 -36.13 5.05 34.37
N GLY A 553 -35.61 4.38 33.34
CA GLY A 553 -34.57 4.87 32.43
C GLY A 553 -34.95 4.92 30.95
N GLY A 554 -36.23 4.75 30.60
CA GLY A 554 -36.73 4.86 29.21
C GLY A 554 -37.70 3.74 28.81
N VAL A 555 -37.64 3.34 27.55
CA VAL A 555 -38.42 2.21 27.02
C VAL A 555 -37.51 0.99 26.79
N PHE A 556 -38.09 -0.19 26.85
CA PHE A 556 -37.39 -1.43 26.50
C PHE A 556 -38.21 -2.27 25.54
N VAL A 557 -37.52 -2.95 24.63
CA VAL A 557 -38.09 -3.87 23.66
C VAL A 557 -37.57 -5.26 23.96
N THR A 558 -38.46 -6.24 24.09
CA THR A 558 -38.08 -7.66 24.22
C THR A 558 -38.17 -8.34 22.86
N MET A 559 -37.20 -9.18 22.56
CA MET A 559 -37.07 -9.86 21.28
C MET A 559 -36.51 -11.27 21.46
N GLU A 560 -36.62 -12.11 20.43
CA GLU A 560 -36.02 -13.43 20.44
C GLU A 560 -34.50 -13.34 20.70
N LEU A 561 -34.00 -14.21 21.57
CA LEU A 561 -32.57 -14.36 21.78
C LEU A 561 -32.00 -15.23 20.67
N LEU A 562 -31.05 -14.68 19.92
CA LEU A 562 -30.40 -15.37 18.81
C LEU A 562 -29.01 -15.87 19.22
N GLU A 563 -28.70 -17.11 18.84
CA GLU A 563 -27.37 -17.69 18.96
C GLU A 563 -26.68 -17.68 17.59
N GLY A 564 -25.52 -17.04 17.50
CA GLY A 564 -24.83 -16.80 16.23
C GLY A 564 -23.92 -15.59 16.29
N GLN A 565 -23.50 -15.11 15.12
CA GLN A 565 -22.66 -13.92 14.98
C GLN A 565 -23.24 -12.97 13.94
N THR A 566 -22.99 -11.68 14.11
CA THR A 566 -23.38 -10.65 13.14
C THR A 566 -22.59 -10.79 11.83
N LEU A 567 -23.16 -10.34 10.72
CA LEU A 567 -22.59 -10.51 9.37
C LEU A 567 -21.28 -9.72 9.20
N ASP A 568 -21.08 -8.62 9.93
CA ASP A 568 -19.78 -7.91 10.00
C ASP A 568 -18.65 -8.80 10.55
N ASN A 569 -18.94 -9.68 11.49
CA ASN A 569 -17.98 -10.67 12.01
C ASN A 569 -17.76 -11.85 11.05
N VAL A 570 -18.66 -12.04 10.07
CA VAL A 570 -18.54 -13.07 9.02
C VAL A 570 -17.77 -12.56 7.81
N ILE A 571 -17.96 -11.28 7.45
CA ILE A 571 -17.26 -10.65 6.34
C ILE A 571 -15.81 -10.43 6.76
N SER A 572 -14.89 -11.05 6.03
CA SER A 572 -13.45 -10.91 6.23
C SER A 572 -12.82 -10.24 5.01
N PRO A 573 -11.92 -9.26 5.18
CA PRO A 573 -11.14 -8.71 4.07
C PRO A 573 -10.12 -9.72 3.51
N PHE A 574 -9.92 -10.86 4.18
CA PHE A 574 -8.90 -11.85 3.83
C PHE A 574 -9.48 -13.17 3.30
N ASP A 575 -10.74 -13.48 3.64
CA ASP A 575 -11.43 -14.70 3.22
C ASP A 575 -12.68 -14.36 2.42
N THR A 576 -12.70 -14.76 1.16
CA THR A 576 -13.86 -14.55 0.29
C THR A 576 -14.96 -15.57 0.62
N ILE A 577 -16.18 -15.08 0.86
CA ILE A 577 -17.34 -15.95 1.06
C ILE A 577 -17.65 -16.65 -0.29
N PRO A 578 -17.80 -17.99 -0.35
CA PRO A 578 -18.18 -18.70 -1.57
C PRO A 578 -19.46 -18.13 -2.19
N LEU A 579 -19.54 -18.02 -3.53
CA LEU A 579 -20.70 -17.37 -4.18
C LEU A 579 -22.03 -18.05 -3.87
N SER A 580 -22.02 -19.37 -3.65
CA SER A 580 -23.18 -20.12 -3.19
C SER A 580 -23.71 -19.62 -1.84
N ARG A 581 -22.82 -19.28 -0.91
CA ARG A 581 -23.14 -18.75 0.41
C ARG A 581 -23.51 -17.28 0.36
N VAL A 582 -22.84 -16.48 -0.47
CA VAL A 582 -23.25 -15.08 -0.74
C VAL A 582 -24.67 -15.04 -1.28
N ARG A 583 -24.99 -15.87 -2.29
CA ARG A 583 -26.33 -15.96 -2.88
C ARG A 583 -27.37 -16.32 -1.81
N PHE A 584 -27.07 -17.31 -0.98
CA PHE A 584 -27.94 -17.70 0.14
C PHE A 584 -28.17 -16.52 1.10
N PHE A 585 -27.11 -15.82 1.51
CA PHE A 585 -27.22 -14.68 2.43
C PHE A 585 -28.06 -13.54 1.87
N ILE A 586 -27.83 -13.15 0.62
CA ILE A 586 -28.62 -12.09 -0.03
C ILE A 586 -30.08 -12.54 -0.16
N SER A 587 -30.35 -13.81 -0.49
CA SER A 587 -31.72 -14.31 -0.59
C SER A 587 -32.49 -14.23 0.72
N GLU A 588 -31.84 -14.57 1.83
CA GLU A 588 -32.46 -14.54 3.16
C GLU A 588 -32.73 -13.09 3.62
N ILE A 589 -31.81 -12.16 3.34
CA ILE A 589 -32.01 -10.73 3.62
C ILE A 589 -33.12 -10.16 2.73
N ALA A 590 -33.10 -10.44 1.43
CA ALA A 590 -34.12 -9.96 0.50
C ALA A 590 -35.52 -10.48 0.85
N ALA A 591 -35.63 -11.73 1.31
CA ALA A 591 -36.91 -12.29 1.78
C ALA A 591 -37.45 -11.54 3.02
N GLY A 592 -36.58 -11.22 3.99
CA GLY A 592 -36.96 -10.42 5.16
C GLY A 592 -37.37 -8.99 4.80
N LEU A 593 -36.63 -8.34 3.89
CA LEU A 593 -36.97 -7.00 3.39
C LEU A 593 -38.30 -7.00 2.61
N GLN A 594 -38.55 -8.02 1.79
CA GLN A 594 -39.79 -8.13 1.03
C GLN A 594 -41.03 -8.14 1.93
N GLU A 595 -41.00 -8.86 3.05
CA GLU A 595 -42.11 -8.88 4.00
C GLU A 595 -42.33 -7.50 4.65
N ALA A 596 -41.25 -6.84 5.08
CA ALA A 596 -41.34 -5.50 5.66
C ALA A 596 -41.86 -4.47 4.63
N HIS A 597 -41.34 -4.49 3.40
CA HIS A 597 -41.73 -3.58 2.33
C HIS A 597 -43.20 -3.77 1.93
N ALA A 598 -43.72 -5.00 1.97
CA ALA A 598 -45.14 -5.28 1.72
C ALA A 598 -46.07 -4.64 2.76
N LEU A 599 -45.56 -4.40 3.97
CA LEU A 599 -46.25 -3.68 5.04
C LEU A 599 -45.98 -2.15 5.03
N GLY A 600 -45.26 -1.65 4.02
CA GLY A 600 -44.88 -0.24 3.91
C GLY A 600 -43.74 0.17 4.85
N ILE A 601 -42.99 -0.79 5.40
CA ILE A 601 -41.93 -0.56 6.39
C ILE A 601 -40.58 -0.59 5.69
N VAL A 602 -39.83 0.51 5.75
CA VAL A 602 -38.46 0.63 5.22
C VAL A 602 -37.47 0.54 6.38
N HIS A 603 -36.40 -0.22 6.25
CA HIS A 603 -35.42 -0.46 7.30
C HIS A 603 -34.54 0.75 7.60
N ARG A 604 -34.03 1.44 6.56
CA ARG A 604 -33.26 2.71 6.63
C ARG A 604 -31.85 2.65 7.27
N ASP A 605 -31.44 1.50 7.81
CA ASP A 605 -30.13 1.30 8.46
C ASP A 605 -29.64 -0.14 8.25
N LEU A 606 -29.85 -0.69 7.06
CA LEU A 606 -29.35 -2.03 6.74
C LEU A 606 -27.82 -1.99 6.61
N LYS A 607 -27.13 -2.79 7.42
CA LYS A 607 -25.68 -2.93 7.45
C LYS A 607 -25.28 -4.30 8.04
N PRO A 608 -24.03 -4.76 7.87
CA PRO A 608 -23.66 -6.10 8.32
C PRO A 608 -23.82 -6.33 9.83
N SER A 609 -23.64 -5.31 10.68
CA SER A 609 -23.89 -5.43 12.13
C SER A 609 -25.38 -5.53 12.52
N ASN A 610 -26.31 -5.21 11.61
CA ASN A 610 -27.75 -5.38 11.78
C ASN A 610 -28.28 -6.66 11.11
N VAL A 611 -27.41 -7.59 10.73
CA VAL A 611 -27.78 -8.90 10.18
C VAL A 611 -27.09 -9.98 11.00
N MET A 612 -27.84 -10.92 11.55
CA MET A 612 -27.29 -12.02 12.34
C MET A 612 -27.31 -13.33 11.55
N VAL A 613 -26.16 -13.99 11.48
CA VAL A 613 -26.00 -15.33 10.92
C VAL A 613 -26.15 -16.34 12.07
N ALA A 614 -27.34 -16.92 12.17
CA ALA A 614 -27.65 -18.01 13.08
C ALA A 614 -27.52 -19.35 12.34
N GLU A 615 -27.45 -20.47 13.08
CA GLU A 615 -26.99 -21.79 12.58
C GLU A 615 -27.46 -22.19 11.16
N LYS A 616 -28.72 -21.90 10.78
CA LYS A 616 -29.27 -22.25 9.46
C LYS A 616 -29.93 -21.10 8.71
N ARG A 617 -29.98 -19.88 9.26
CA ARG A 617 -30.78 -18.76 8.72
C ARG A 617 -30.13 -17.42 9.03
N LEU A 618 -30.47 -16.41 8.24
CA LEU A 618 -30.10 -15.03 8.54
C LEU A 618 -31.29 -14.29 9.11
N LYS A 619 -31.07 -13.45 10.13
CA LYS A 619 -32.11 -12.60 10.71
C LYS A 619 -31.69 -11.15 10.66
N ILE A 620 -32.54 -10.33 10.06
CA ILE A 620 -32.43 -8.88 10.06
C ILE A 620 -32.83 -8.37 11.45
N LEU A 621 -31.96 -7.56 12.04
CA LEU A 621 -32.14 -6.93 13.33
C LEU A 621 -32.62 -5.49 13.15
N ASP A 622 -33.28 -4.93 14.16
CA ASP A 622 -33.44 -3.48 14.35
C ASP A 622 -33.94 -2.66 13.14
N PHE A 623 -35.20 -2.88 12.74
CA PHE A 623 -35.88 -1.99 11.78
C PHE A 623 -36.00 -0.57 12.35
N GLY A 624 -35.14 0.34 11.89
CA GLY A 624 -35.29 1.78 12.04
C GLY A 624 -35.30 2.37 13.46
N ILE A 625 -35.14 1.58 14.53
CA ILE A 625 -35.24 2.03 15.94
C ILE A 625 -34.24 3.13 16.28
N ALA A 626 -32.99 2.95 15.89
CA ALA A 626 -32.39 3.82 14.90
C ALA A 626 -32.49 5.36 15.09
N ARG A 627 -33.09 5.97 14.07
CA ARG A 627 -33.13 7.42 13.85
C ARG A 627 -34.35 8.12 14.47
N MET A 628 -35.03 7.46 15.40
CA MET A 628 -36.31 7.92 15.93
C MET A 628 -36.22 8.92 17.08
N SER A 629 -35.05 9.02 17.74
CA SER A 629 -34.80 9.90 18.89
C SER A 629 -34.09 11.22 18.54
N GLY A 630 -33.93 11.54 17.26
CA GLY A 630 -33.41 12.82 16.79
C GLY A 630 -34.11 13.23 15.50
N GLY A 631 -34.95 14.27 15.57
CA GLY A 631 -35.72 14.78 14.43
C GLY A 631 -34.86 15.01 13.19
N PHE A 632 -35.01 14.11 12.22
CA PHE A 632 -34.41 14.18 10.88
C PHE A 632 -35.37 14.80 9.85
N ASP A 633 -36.38 15.56 10.29
CA ASP A 633 -37.00 16.54 9.39
C ASP A 633 -36.12 17.80 9.37
N SER A 634 -35.57 18.11 8.20
CA SER A 634 -35.03 19.42 7.78
C SER A 634 -33.61 19.90 8.18
N ARG A 635 -32.78 19.16 8.93
CA ARG A 635 -31.48 19.69 9.40
C ARG A 635 -30.18 19.21 8.72
N LEU A 636 -30.21 18.18 7.88
CA LEU A 636 -29.00 17.68 7.19
C LEU A 636 -28.34 18.73 6.27
N THR A 637 -29.13 19.64 5.69
CA THR A 637 -28.65 20.63 4.73
C THR A 637 -28.13 21.93 5.35
N ARG A 638 -28.35 22.18 6.66
CA ARG A 638 -28.06 23.51 7.25
C ARG A 638 -26.82 23.58 8.14
N THR A 639 -26.28 22.45 8.61
CA THR A 639 -25.13 22.46 9.54
C THR A 639 -23.92 21.62 9.12
N GLY A 640 -23.97 20.88 8.01
CA GLY A 640 -22.79 20.21 7.44
C GLY A 640 -22.15 19.09 8.27
N PHE A 641 -22.72 18.72 9.42
CA PHE A 641 -22.22 17.63 10.27
C PHE A 641 -23.24 16.49 10.30
N ALA A 642 -22.92 15.38 9.61
CA ALA A 642 -23.64 14.12 9.77
C ALA A 642 -23.36 13.56 11.17
N PHE A 643 -24.41 13.31 11.95
CA PHE A 643 -24.32 12.45 13.14
C PHE A 643 -24.15 11.00 12.64
N GLY A 644 -22.91 10.51 12.60
CA GLY A 644 -22.55 9.14 12.22
C GLY A 644 -21.90 8.99 10.83
N SER A 645 -21.31 7.82 10.58
CA SER A 645 -20.69 7.47 9.29
C SER A 645 -21.76 7.09 8.24
N PRO A 646 -21.78 7.70 7.04
CA PRO A 646 -22.77 7.43 5.98
C PRO A 646 -22.54 6.13 5.19
N MET A 647 -21.65 5.25 5.65
CA MET A 647 -21.10 4.08 4.95
C MET A 647 -22.11 3.16 4.24
N PHE A 648 -23.35 3.04 4.74
CA PHE A 648 -24.38 2.19 4.14
C PHE A 648 -25.62 2.96 3.68
N MET A 649 -25.59 4.30 3.72
CA MET A 649 -26.73 5.13 3.36
C MET A 649 -26.92 5.21 1.84
N SER A 650 -28.17 5.23 1.40
CA SER A 650 -28.52 5.47 0.01
C SER A 650 -28.38 6.96 -0.37
N PRO A 651 -28.21 7.28 -1.67
CA PRO A 651 -28.15 8.67 -2.15
C PRO A 651 -29.34 9.52 -1.68
N GLU A 652 -30.56 9.02 -1.84
CA GLU A 652 -31.79 9.70 -1.44
C GLU A 652 -31.87 9.92 0.09
N GLN A 653 -31.32 9.01 0.90
CA GLN A 653 -31.21 9.17 2.34
C GLN A 653 -30.20 10.25 2.76
N LEU A 654 -29.14 10.45 1.97
CA LEU A 654 -28.16 11.52 2.18
C LEU A 654 -28.71 12.88 1.72
N MET A 655 -29.56 12.90 0.69
CA MET A 655 -30.24 14.10 0.20
C MET A 655 -31.45 14.48 1.07
N GLY A 656 -31.95 13.58 1.91
CA GLY A 656 -33.13 13.80 2.75
C GLY A 656 -34.45 13.72 1.96
N GLU A 657 -34.46 12.93 0.88
CA GLU A 657 -35.65 12.68 0.05
C GLU A 657 -36.55 11.61 0.70
N GLU A 658 -37.77 11.44 0.17
CA GLU A 658 -38.66 10.36 0.59
C GLU A 658 -38.05 8.98 0.30
N LEU A 659 -38.07 8.11 1.31
CA LEU A 659 -37.48 6.77 1.23
C LEU A 659 -38.56 5.72 0.96
N ASP A 660 -38.28 4.82 0.03
CA ASP A 660 -39.05 3.59 -0.18
C ASP A 660 -38.14 2.36 -0.06
N GLY A 661 -38.70 1.17 -0.33
CA GLY A 661 -37.96 -0.09 -0.21
C GLY A 661 -36.67 -0.15 -1.05
N ARG A 662 -36.55 0.64 -2.12
CA ARG A 662 -35.36 0.68 -2.99
C ARG A 662 -34.16 1.35 -2.30
N SER A 663 -34.38 2.10 -1.21
CA SER A 663 -33.30 2.59 -0.35
C SER A 663 -32.61 1.43 0.37
N ASP A 664 -33.38 0.49 0.92
CA ASP A 664 -32.82 -0.71 1.55
C ASP A 664 -32.12 -1.62 0.53
N LEU A 665 -32.59 -1.64 -0.73
CA LEU A 665 -31.94 -2.41 -1.80
C LEU A 665 -30.56 -1.83 -2.16
N TYR A 666 -30.38 -0.50 -2.10
CA TYR A 666 -29.06 0.10 -2.27
C TYR A 666 -28.12 -0.31 -1.13
N SER A 667 -28.59 -0.23 0.12
CA SER A 667 -27.82 -0.70 1.27
C SER A 667 -27.50 -2.19 1.18
N LEU A 668 -28.43 -3.03 0.68
CA LEU A 668 -28.18 -4.44 0.38
C LEU A 668 -27.10 -4.61 -0.69
N GLY A 669 -27.04 -3.73 -1.70
CA GLY A 669 -25.96 -3.68 -2.68
C GLY A 669 -24.59 -3.44 -2.04
N ILE A 670 -24.50 -2.52 -1.08
CA ILE A 670 -23.26 -2.25 -0.33
C ILE A 670 -22.87 -3.49 0.49
N VAL A 671 -23.82 -4.12 1.18
CA VAL A 671 -23.60 -5.36 1.95
C VAL A 671 -23.17 -6.51 1.05
N ALA A 672 -23.81 -6.68 -0.12
CA ALA A 672 -23.47 -7.70 -1.10
C ALA A 672 -22.06 -7.50 -1.67
N TYR A 673 -21.70 -6.25 -1.99
CA TYR A 673 -20.35 -5.89 -2.40
C TYR A 673 -19.34 -6.26 -1.33
N ALA A 674 -19.60 -5.90 -0.07
CA ALA A 674 -18.73 -6.24 1.06
C ALA A 674 -18.57 -7.75 1.27
N MET A 675 -19.63 -8.55 1.13
CA MET A 675 -19.55 -10.02 1.18
C MET A 675 -18.69 -10.62 0.07
N ILE A 676 -18.70 -10.02 -1.13
CA ILE A 676 -17.99 -10.54 -2.31
C ILE A 676 -16.53 -10.10 -2.31
N ALA A 677 -16.26 -8.83 -1.98
CA ALA A 677 -14.95 -8.20 -2.04
C ALA A 677 -14.19 -8.21 -0.70
N GLY A 678 -14.84 -8.57 0.41
CA GLY A 678 -14.28 -8.47 1.76
C GLY A 678 -14.20 -7.03 2.30
N ARG A 679 -14.70 -6.04 1.56
CA ARG A 679 -14.64 -4.61 1.88
C ARG A 679 -15.77 -3.83 1.21
N GLU A 680 -16.14 -2.69 1.77
CA GLU A 680 -17.13 -1.77 1.19
C GLU A 680 -16.61 -1.11 -0.11
N PRO A 681 -17.50 -0.74 -1.05
CA PRO A 681 -17.12 -0.09 -2.30
C PRO A 681 -16.60 1.34 -2.09
N PHE A 682 -17.09 2.05 -1.06
CA PHE A 682 -16.68 3.41 -0.73
C PHE A 682 -16.16 3.47 0.71
N VAL A 683 -14.95 3.99 0.88
CA VAL A 683 -14.30 4.16 2.19
C VAL A 683 -13.57 5.49 2.20
N ASP A 684 -13.83 6.32 3.20
CA ASP A 684 -13.13 7.58 3.46
C ASP A 684 -13.23 7.91 4.96
N GLU A 685 -12.17 8.49 5.53
CA GLU A 685 -12.16 8.92 6.93
C GLU A 685 -13.04 10.15 7.16
N ASN A 686 -13.27 10.97 6.14
CA ASN A 686 -14.14 12.13 6.19
C ASN A 686 -15.58 11.75 5.82
N PRO A 687 -16.56 11.85 6.75
CA PRO A 687 -17.95 11.51 6.48
C PRO A 687 -18.58 12.33 5.34
N ALA A 688 -18.19 13.59 5.15
CA ALA A 688 -18.71 14.43 4.08
C ALA A 688 -18.21 13.96 2.70
N VAL A 689 -16.94 13.53 2.62
CA VAL A 689 -16.37 12.97 1.39
C VAL A 689 -17.02 11.61 1.10
N LEU A 690 -17.17 10.76 2.10
CA LEU A 690 -17.87 9.48 1.95
C LEU A 690 -19.31 9.66 1.44
N ALA A 691 -20.05 10.65 1.97
CA ALA A 691 -21.37 10.99 1.47
C ALA A 691 -21.34 11.42 -0.01
N LEU A 692 -20.39 12.27 -0.42
CA LEU A 692 -20.22 12.66 -1.82
C LEU A 692 -19.95 11.46 -2.73
N ARG A 693 -19.14 10.48 -2.31
CA ARG A 693 -18.90 9.25 -3.07
C ARG A 693 -20.19 8.45 -3.27
N HIS A 694 -20.99 8.30 -2.22
CA HIS A 694 -22.30 7.67 -2.34
C HIS A 694 -23.22 8.41 -3.32
N LEU A 695 -23.17 9.73 -3.38
CA LEU A 695 -24.00 10.56 -4.26
C LEU A 695 -23.54 10.56 -5.73
N GLN A 696 -22.23 10.49 -6.00
CA GLN A 696 -21.67 10.82 -7.32
C GLN A 696 -20.75 9.75 -7.92
N GLU A 697 -20.09 8.93 -7.11
CA GLU A 697 -19.06 8.00 -7.57
C GLU A 697 -19.66 6.63 -7.89
N GLU A 698 -19.34 6.08 -9.06
CA GLU A 698 -19.67 4.69 -9.40
C GLU A 698 -18.82 3.73 -8.55
N PRO A 699 -19.38 2.60 -8.08
CA PRO A 699 -18.62 1.65 -7.27
C PRO A 699 -17.44 1.09 -8.09
N PRO A 700 -16.26 0.89 -7.47
CA PRO A 700 -15.15 0.23 -8.14
C PRO A 700 -15.55 -1.14 -8.70
N ASP A 701 -14.92 -1.57 -9.78
CA ASP A 701 -15.17 -2.90 -10.32
C ASP A 701 -14.77 -3.96 -9.28
N VAL A 702 -15.77 -4.70 -8.78
CA VAL A 702 -15.61 -5.74 -7.76
C VAL A 702 -14.57 -6.80 -8.15
N ARG A 703 -14.32 -7.02 -9.46
CA ARG A 703 -13.31 -7.96 -9.97
C ARG A 703 -11.88 -7.56 -9.62
N GLN A 704 -11.65 -6.30 -9.27
CA GLN A 704 -10.38 -5.84 -8.72
C GLN A 704 -10.06 -6.52 -7.38
N PHE A 705 -11.09 -6.90 -6.62
CA PHE A 705 -10.98 -7.52 -5.29
C PHE A 705 -11.30 -9.02 -5.31
N ARG A 706 -12.18 -9.48 -6.23
CA ARG A 706 -12.44 -10.91 -6.47
C ARG A 706 -12.22 -11.27 -7.95
N PRO A 707 -10.97 -11.56 -8.36
CA PRO A 707 -10.67 -11.99 -9.72
C PRO A 707 -11.47 -13.24 -10.10
N GLY A 708 -12.02 -13.24 -11.32
CA GLY A 708 -12.82 -14.37 -11.83
C GLY A 708 -14.30 -14.34 -11.43
N LEU A 709 -14.79 -13.28 -10.77
CA LEU A 709 -16.23 -13.10 -10.54
C LEU A 709 -16.99 -13.07 -11.88
N PRO A 710 -18.03 -13.91 -12.09
CA PRO A 710 -18.80 -13.94 -13.32
C PRO A 710 -19.52 -12.61 -13.60
N GLU A 711 -19.62 -12.22 -14.88
CA GLU A 711 -20.28 -10.98 -15.32
C GLU A 711 -21.71 -10.80 -14.77
N PRO A 712 -22.57 -11.85 -14.65
CA PRO A 712 -23.89 -11.70 -14.05
C PRO A 712 -23.87 -11.12 -12.62
N TRP A 713 -22.86 -11.45 -11.81
CA TRP A 713 -22.71 -10.89 -10.46
C TRP A 713 -22.31 -9.41 -10.49
N VAL A 714 -21.47 -9.02 -11.44
CA VAL A 714 -21.07 -7.61 -11.64
C VAL A 714 -22.28 -6.77 -12.02
N ALA A 715 -23.06 -7.24 -13.01
CA ALA A 715 -24.30 -6.57 -13.43
C ALA A 715 -25.35 -6.50 -12.31
N PHE A 716 -25.48 -7.56 -11.51
CA PHE A 716 -26.38 -7.61 -10.36
C PHE A 716 -26.02 -6.54 -9.31
N LEU A 717 -24.74 -6.41 -8.94
CA LEU A 717 -24.27 -5.39 -8.00
C LEU A 717 -24.44 -3.98 -8.56
N ALA A 718 -24.08 -3.76 -9.82
CA ALA A 718 -24.23 -2.46 -10.48
C ALA A 718 -25.68 -1.97 -10.45
N ARG A 719 -26.64 -2.87 -10.65
CA ARG A 719 -28.07 -2.53 -10.60
C ARG A 719 -28.56 -2.21 -9.17
N LEU A 720 -28.10 -2.92 -8.14
CA LEU A 720 -28.42 -2.56 -6.74
C LEU A 720 -27.83 -1.19 -6.35
N LEU A 721 -26.61 -0.90 -6.82
CA LEU A 721 -25.84 0.30 -6.47
C LEU A 721 -26.07 1.50 -7.41
N ALA A 722 -27.03 1.40 -8.33
CA ALA A 722 -27.36 2.49 -9.24
C ALA A 722 -27.81 3.73 -8.45
N LYS A 723 -27.35 4.92 -8.84
CA LYS A 723 -27.65 6.15 -8.08
C LYS A 723 -29.11 6.56 -8.18
N LYS A 724 -29.71 6.40 -9.37
CA LYS A 724 -31.13 6.71 -9.62
C LYS A 724 -32.01 5.53 -9.20
N LEU A 725 -33.09 5.83 -8.48
CA LEU A 725 -34.07 4.84 -8.04
C LEU A 725 -34.72 4.03 -9.19
N ALA A 726 -34.90 4.64 -10.36
CA ALA A 726 -35.48 4.00 -11.54
C ALA A 726 -34.57 2.95 -12.19
N ASP A 727 -33.26 3.05 -11.95
CA ASP A 727 -32.25 2.14 -12.50
C ASP A 727 -32.01 0.93 -11.57
N ARG A 728 -32.55 0.96 -10.34
CA ARG A 728 -32.46 -0.14 -9.37
C ARG A 728 -33.52 -1.22 -9.65
N TYR A 729 -33.42 -2.33 -8.93
CA TYR A 729 -34.53 -3.28 -8.82
C TYR A 729 -35.74 -2.59 -8.18
N ALA A 730 -36.95 -2.84 -8.70
CA ALA A 730 -38.15 -2.17 -8.21
C ALA A 730 -38.63 -2.71 -6.86
N SER A 731 -38.26 -3.95 -6.51
CA SER A 731 -38.64 -4.61 -5.26
C SER A 731 -37.65 -5.70 -4.84
N ALA A 732 -37.67 -6.09 -3.57
CA ALA A 732 -36.89 -7.21 -3.07
C ALA A 732 -37.26 -8.55 -3.75
N ARG A 733 -38.51 -8.70 -4.22
CA ARG A 733 -38.95 -9.83 -5.06
C ARG A 733 -38.19 -9.92 -6.39
N GLU A 734 -37.91 -8.79 -7.04
CA GLU A 734 -37.10 -8.80 -8.26
C GLU A 734 -35.64 -9.18 -7.97
N VAL A 735 -35.11 -8.76 -6.82
CA VAL A 735 -33.77 -9.18 -6.36
C VAL A 735 -33.72 -10.69 -6.17
N LEU A 736 -34.73 -11.28 -5.51
CA LEU A 736 -34.83 -12.74 -5.33
C LEU A 736 -34.86 -13.47 -6.68
N ALA A 737 -35.68 -13.03 -7.63
CA ALA A 737 -35.75 -13.63 -8.96
C ALA A 737 -34.42 -13.51 -9.73
N ALA A 738 -33.74 -12.37 -9.61
CA ALA A 738 -32.43 -12.18 -10.24
C ALA A 738 -31.37 -13.12 -9.65
N LEU A 739 -31.35 -13.32 -8.32
CA LEU A 739 -30.41 -14.22 -7.64
C LEU A 739 -30.49 -15.66 -8.15
N GLU A 740 -31.68 -16.17 -8.48
CA GLU A 740 -31.86 -17.53 -9.01
C GLU A 740 -31.09 -17.78 -10.32
N THR A 741 -30.90 -16.72 -11.11
CA THR A 741 -30.17 -16.78 -12.38
C THR A 741 -28.66 -16.64 -12.23
N LEU A 742 -28.17 -16.30 -11.04
CA LEU A 742 -26.75 -16.07 -10.82
C LEU A 742 -25.97 -17.40 -10.72
N PRO A 743 -24.86 -17.53 -11.46
CA PRO A 743 -24.01 -18.71 -11.38
C PRO A 743 -23.36 -18.80 -10.01
N VAL A 744 -23.24 -20.02 -9.49
CA VAL A 744 -22.47 -20.34 -8.29
C VAL A 744 -21.30 -21.25 -8.68
N GLU A 745 -20.28 -21.27 -7.82
CA GLU A 745 -19.07 -22.10 -7.97
C GLU A 745 -19.38 -23.60 -8.08
#